data_AF-A0AA36JRB3-F1
#
_entry.id   AF-A0AA36JRB3-F1
#
_cell.length_a   1.000
_cell.length_b   1.000
_cell.length_c   1.000
_cell.angle_alpha   90.00
_cell.angle_beta   90.00
_cell.angle_gamma   90.00
#
_symmetry.space_group_name_H-M   'P 1'
#
loop_
_entity.id
_entity.type
_entity.pdbx_description
1 polymer ?
#
loop_
_entity_poly.entity_id
_entity_poly.type
_entity_poly.pdbx_seq_one_letter_code
_entity_poly.pdbx_strand_id
1 'polypeptide(L)'
;MPSAVKGILTKFEAWLEDTFGGTGDPEQPDAVEICNSECDYLATNFDQDRAELKAIFEGVKTRLEKVDPSFQFSRRAAETTVPAVPSPNETVELFLNPWHLSFDPALSLKGKSKMVHVLRCVRDFLEKPYNSIENPIHVTFPKSIHVEGGALQDFMVGHGIGFAKSLAMKILLLGVNHLELSDDELKALSPQVKALYGFRCTYKTAGQERQDRFACLQDKFAESARPRPDCIQVSNLLLVQARADGMDWAEAAPKLVAEFNSSSENEVKQLTDMEISIVKTLPLLDADTFQAIDYHWQTNLIRNSALPYKVLAADAFFNGLKPKTNQDSELWRNILAVDNRKRHRYVKRKVRYFLFKVADAKRLKKKVNLSLGASSFRDQKDGETAWAIAAIFSHFLGEWQHLLTDKAVARLQERFCRGDLDTELTEKHRMMNPKLTAVQFRFLADVGFQGALDPECKDDMEAKANSDLEKAELARAKARLAKEQSYWETFQAKLEEFKLQGLGLQQEQLDKERQGQRKAIERYADTFFPLRDLGDVSHGGTFSEAAINKFCNDQGLPMDPVYKVYWCNCTVLGYDAQAGMQAAVKEYAAQIASSPETSCVLVAYNEAATIEATNQTRQILADPDYRLLVREVHLAFDPASIQMQSKRPGLHKFFMCISDQSSGDKVLSHFCPKPSVEAADCAWGNQGCGKRPHACRQKHGGPPPELRHLWWQPGL
;
A
#
# COMPACT_ATOMS: atom_id res chain seq x y z
N MET A 1 -15.14 1.88 -2.27
CA MET A 1 -15.73 1.63 -0.94
C MET A 1 -17.20 2.01 -1.00
N PRO A 2 -18.15 1.14 -0.57
CA PRO A 2 -19.58 1.47 -0.60
C PRO A 2 -19.90 2.71 0.25
N SER A 3 -20.94 3.47 -0.12
CA SER A 3 -21.35 4.73 0.55
C SER A 3 -21.59 4.54 2.07
N ALA A 4 -22.18 3.41 2.46
CA ALA A 4 -22.47 3.08 3.86
C ALA A 4 -21.20 2.94 4.73
N VAL A 5 -20.16 2.29 4.21
CA VAL A 5 -18.87 2.11 4.94
C VAL A 5 -18.17 3.46 5.16
N LYS A 6 -18.33 4.40 4.23
CA LYS A 6 -17.76 5.75 4.36
C LYS A 6 -18.42 6.55 5.50
N GLY A 7 -19.75 6.43 5.66
CA GLY A 7 -20.46 7.09 6.78
C GLY A 7 -20.05 6.52 8.13
N ILE A 8 -19.88 5.20 8.21
CA ILE A 8 -19.40 4.50 9.42
C ILE A 8 -17.97 4.92 9.77
N LEU A 9 -17.08 4.99 8.78
CA LEU A 9 -15.71 5.48 8.97
C LEU A 9 -15.70 6.89 9.58
N THR A 10 -16.54 7.79 9.08
CA THR A 10 -16.63 9.15 9.63
C THR A 10 -17.13 9.16 11.08
N LYS A 11 -18.09 8.30 11.46
CA LYS A 11 -18.52 8.15 12.86
C LYS A 11 -17.39 7.67 13.76
N PHE A 12 -16.66 6.63 13.32
CA PHE A 12 -15.48 6.13 14.04
C PHE A 12 -14.39 7.19 14.17
N GLU A 13 -14.06 7.90 13.09
CA GLU A 13 -13.05 8.95 13.12
C GLU A 13 -13.41 10.08 14.08
N ALA A 14 -14.68 10.51 14.09
CA ALA A 14 -15.17 11.52 15.03
C ALA A 14 -15.07 11.03 16.48
N TRP A 15 -15.50 9.81 16.78
CA TRP A 15 -15.40 9.24 18.13
C TRP A 15 -13.95 9.04 18.58
N LEU A 16 -13.08 8.55 17.70
CA LEU A 16 -11.66 8.37 18.02
C LEU A 16 -10.96 9.70 18.31
N GLU A 17 -11.28 10.76 17.55
CA GLU A 17 -10.74 12.09 17.79
C GLU A 17 -11.31 12.72 19.07
N ASP A 18 -12.59 12.54 19.36
CA ASP A 18 -13.22 13.05 20.59
C ASP A 18 -12.72 12.33 21.85
N THR A 19 -12.52 11.01 21.75
CA THR A 19 -12.14 10.18 22.91
C THR A 19 -10.63 10.16 23.13
N PHE A 20 -9.83 10.03 22.07
CA PHE A 20 -8.37 9.81 22.15
C PHE A 20 -7.55 10.92 21.48
N GLY A 21 -8.20 11.88 20.82
CA GLY A 21 -7.51 12.99 20.19
C GLY A 21 -6.86 13.89 21.23
N GLY A 22 -5.79 14.55 20.81
CA GLY A 22 -5.12 15.56 21.63
C GLY A 22 -4.33 16.52 20.76
N THR A 23 -4.04 17.69 21.32
CA THR A 23 -3.29 18.77 20.66
C THR A 23 -1.88 18.34 20.25
N GLY A 24 -1.30 17.36 20.94
CA GLY A 24 0.11 17.00 20.84
C GLY A 24 1.05 18.07 21.41
N ASP A 25 0.51 19.07 22.14
CA ASP A 25 1.27 20.02 22.95
C ASP A 25 1.57 19.39 24.32
N PRO A 26 2.85 19.15 24.67
CA PRO A 26 3.19 18.53 25.94
C PRO A 26 2.82 19.38 27.17
N GLU A 27 2.50 20.67 27.00
CA GLU A 27 1.98 21.51 28.10
C GLU A 27 0.47 21.40 28.30
N GLN A 28 -0.22 20.75 27.36
CA GLN A 28 -1.64 20.45 27.42
C GLN A 28 -1.80 18.95 27.09
N PRO A 29 -1.43 18.05 28.03
CA PRO A 29 -1.60 16.62 27.85
C PRO A 29 -3.11 16.28 27.90
N ASP A 30 -3.77 16.49 26.77
CA ASP A 30 -5.20 16.36 26.56
C ASP A 30 -5.60 15.09 25.80
N ALA A 31 -4.62 14.36 25.25
CA ALA A 31 -4.86 13.04 24.68
C ALA A 31 -5.13 12.01 25.79
N VAL A 32 -6.23 11.26 25.65
CA VAL A 32 -6.49 10.08 26.47
C VAL A 32 -5.72 8.90 25.91
N GLU A 33 -4.85 8.33 26.74
CA GLU A 33 -4.07 7.17 26.34
C GLU A 33 -4.92 5.89 26.39
N ILE A 34 -4.73 5.02 25.39
CA ILE A 34 -5.46 3.75 25.30
C ILE A 34 -4.98 2.75 26.38
N CYS A 35 -3.70 2.85 26.76
CA CYS A 35 -3.00 1.86 27.57
C CYS A 35 -1.63 2.40 28.08
N ASN A 36 -1.48 2.47 29.41
CA ASN A 36 -0.35 2.91 30.25
C ASN A 36 -0.70 2.44 31.70
N SER A 37 0.22 2.59 32.66
CA SER A 37 0.13 1.96 33.98
C SER A 37 -0.64 2.76 35.03
N GLU A 38 -1.04 4.01 34.76
CA GLU A 38 -1.55 4.91 35.81
C GLU A 38 -2.79 5.74 35.41
N CYS A 39 -3.08 5.98 34.10
CA CYS A 39 -4.11 6.92 33.66
C CYS A 39 -4.67 6.61 32.25
N ASP A 40 -5.31 5.45 32.02
CA ASP A 40 -5.67 5.00 30.66
C ASP A 40 -7.09 4.52 30.48
N TYR A 41 -7.61 4.67 29.28
CA TYR A 41 -8.98 4.32 28.94
C TYR A 41 -9.33 2.87 29.27
N LEU A 42 -8.53 1.89 28.87
CA LEU A 42 -8.85 0.48 29.13
C LEU A 42 -8.69 0.09 30.61
N ALA A 43 -7.63 0.55 31.26
CA ALA A 43 -7.38 0.28 32.67
C ALA A 43 -8.43 0.94 33.57
N THR A 44 -8.68 2.23 33.36
CA THR A 44 -9.63 3.04 34.14
C THR A 44 -11.05 2.49 34.05
N ASN A 45 -11.47 2.04 32.86
CA ASN A 45 -12.83 1.55 32.66
C ASN A 45 -12.99 0.05 32.94
N PHE A 46 -11.93 -0.77 32.81
CA PHE A 46 -12.08 -2.23 32.76
C PHE A 46 -11.04 -3.05 33.55
N ASP A 47 -10.04 -2.47 34.22
CA ASP A 47 -9.12 -3.30 35.01
C ASP A 47 -9.78 -3.91 36.24
N GLN A 48 -10.73 -3.20 36.86
CA GLN A 48 -11.50 -3.71 37.99
C GLN A 48 -12.64 -4.65 37.56
N ASP A 49 -13.12 -4.53 36.31
CA ASP A 49 -14.16 -5.39 35.74
C ASP A 49 -13.81 -5.85 34.32
N ARG A 50 -12.83 -6.75 34.23
CA ARG A 50 -12.43 -7.37 32.96
C ARG A 50 -13.55 -8.24 32.37
N ALA A 51 -14.47 -8.71 33.21
CA ALA A 51 -15.61 -9.53 32.77
C ALA A 51 -16.59 -8.68 31.95
N GLU A 52 -16.81 -7.41 32.33
CA GLU A 52 -17.60 -6.47 31.54
C GLU A 52 -17.03 -6.28 30.13
N LEU A 53 -15.72 -6.03 30.00
CA LEU A 53 -15.08 -5.85 28.69
C LEU A 53 -15.26 -7.08 27.79
N LYS A 54 -15.12 -8.28 28.36
CA LYS A 54 -15.38 -9.53 27.64
C LYS A 54 -16.86 -9.65 27.24
N ALA A 55 -17.77 -9.34 28.14
CA ALA A 55 -19.21 -9.39 27.88
C ALA A 55 -19.60 -8.45 26.72
N ILE A 56 -18.99 -7.25 26.64
CA ILE A 56 -19.17 -6.35 25.49
C ILE A 56 -18.72 -7.04 24.18
N PHE A 57 -17.54 -7.65 24.17
CA PHE A 57 -17.02 -8.33 22.97
C PHE A 57 -17.87 -9.54 22.56
N GLU A 58 -18.37 -10.31 23.52
CA GLU A 58 -19.28 -11.43 23.27
C GLU A 58 -20.66 -10.95 22.82
N GLY A 59 -21.13 -9.81 23.35
CA GLY A 59 -22.37 -9.15 22.95
C GLY A 59 -22.33 -8.68 21.49
N VAL A 60 -21.24 -8.02 21.07
CA VAL A 60 -21.02 -7.62 19.66
C VAL A 60 -21.03 -8.85 18.74
N LYS A 61 -20.34 -9.92 19.13
CA LYS A 61 -20.34 -11.19 18.39
C LYS A 61 -21.76 -11.74 18.24
N THR A 62 -22.50 -11.86 19.35
CA THR A 62 -23.86 -12.42 19.38
C THR A 62 -24.82 -11.58 18.53
N ARG A 63 -24.68 -10.25 18.56
CA ARG A 63 -25.49 -9.35 17.74
C ARG A 63 -25.18 -9.54 16.25
N LEU A 64 -23.91 -9.67 15.89
CA LEU A 64 -23.50 -9.90 14.50
C LEU A 64 -24.03 -11.24 13.94
N GLU A 65 -24.01 -12.31 14.74
CA GLU A 65 -24.60 -13.62 14.38
C GLU A 65 -26.10 -13.53 14.05
N LYS A 66 -26.84 -12.66 14.75
CA LYS A 66 -28.27 -12.45 14.49
C LYS A 66 -28.52 -11.67 13.19
N VAL A 67 -27.72 -10.64 12.95
CA VAL A 67 -27.92 -9.69 11.83
C VAL A 67 -27.37 -10.24 10.50
N ASP A 68 -26.35 -11.08 10.56
CA ASP A 68 -25.78 -11.78 9.41
C ASP A 68 -25.77 -13.30 9.68
N PRO A 69 -26.85 -14.03 9.40
CA PRO A 69 -26.89 -15.47 9.62
C PRO A 69 -25.88 -16.28 8.78
N SER A 70 -25.30 -15.67 7.73
CA SER A 70 -24.18 -16.26 6.98
C SER A 70 -22.86 -16.23 7.77
N PHE A 71 -22.84 -15.46 8.85
CA PHE A 71 -21.82 -15.45 9.89
C PHE A 71 -21.95 -16.71 10.76
N GLN A 72 -21.45 -17.83 10.26
CA GLN A 72 -21.07 -18.94 11.14
C GLN A 72 -19.65 -18.68 11.66
N PHE A 73 -19.48 -18.70 12.98
CA PHE A 73 -18.20 -18.62 13.67
C PHE A 73 -17.40 -19.93 13.52
N SER A 74 -17.33 -20.49 12.32
CA SER A 74 -16.61 -21.73 12.00
C SER A 74 -15.13 -21.48 11.66
N ARG A 75 -14.62 -20.26 11.89
CA ARG A 75 -13.17 -20.02 11.94
C ARG A 75 -12.66 -20.71 13.21
N ARG A 76 -12.10 -21.91 13.04
CA ARG A 76 -11.27 -22.72 13.96
C ARG A 76 -11.41 -22.36 15.44
N ALA A 77 -11.86 -23.33 16.25
CA ALA A 77 -12.03 -23.16 17.69
C ALA A 77 -10.81 -22.46 18.32
N ALA A 78 -11.07 -21.40 19.07
CA ALA A 78 -10.01 -20.70 19.79
C ALA A 78 -9.46 -21.64 20.88
N GLU A 79 -8.15 -21.53 21.13
CA GLU A 79 -7.53 -22.29 22.19
C GLU A 79 -8.14 -21.94 23.55
N THR A 80 -8.24 -22.95 24.40
CA THR A 80 -8.74 -22.83 25.77
C THR A 80 -7.68 -23.15 26.82
N THR A 81 -6.53 -23.68 26.40
CA THR A 81 -5.43 -24.07 27.28
C THR A 81 -4.10 -23.47 26.84
N VAL A 82 -3.21 -23.24 27.79
CA VAL A 82 -1.85 -22.76 27.55
C VAL A 82 -1.07 -23.83 26.77
N PRO A 83 -0.50 -23.51 25.59
CA PRO A 83 0.25 -24.47 24.80
C PRO A 83 1.58 -24.83 25.48
N ALA A 84 2.15 -25.97 25.08
CA ALA A 84 3.50 -26.33 25.48
C ALA A 84 4.53 -25.29 25.00
N VAL A 85 5.58 -25.09 25.79
CA VAL A 85 6.65 -24.16 25.43
C VAL A 85 7.38 -24.68 24.18
N PRO A 86 7.42 -23.91 23.07
CA PRO A 86 8.11 -24.33 21.86
C PRO A 86 9.60 -24.55 22.10
N SER A 87 10.17 -25.51 21.39
CA SER A 87 11.62 -25.66 21.33
C SER A 87 12.27 -24.41 20.70
N PRO A 88 13.56 -24.11 20.99
CA PRO A 88 14.27 -23.03 20.30
C PRO A 88 14.18 -23.21 18.78
N ASN A 89 13.68 -22.18 18.07
CA ASN A 89 13.38 -22.14 16.62
C ASN A 89 12.07 -22.80 16.16
N GLU A 90 11.29 -23.38 17.07
CA GLU A 90 9.95 -23.86 16.78
C GLU A 90 8.93 -22.71 16.81
N THR A 91 7.88 -22.82 16.02
CA THR A 91 6.75 -21.89 16.04
C THR A 91 5.47 -22.68 16.28
N VAL A 92 4.82 -22.43 17.40
CA VAL A 92 3.48 -22.96 17.67
C VAL A 92 2.46 -21.99 17.08
N GLU A 93 1.51 -22.52 16.32
CA GLU A 93 0.37 -21.77 15.83
C GLU A 93 -0.85 -22.02 16.69
N LEU A 94 -1.57 -20.96 17.03
CA LEU A 94 -2.79 -21.04 17.81
C LEU A 94 -3.81 -20.01 17.35
N PHE A 95 -5.08 -20.26 17.65
CA PHE A 95 -6.18 -19.34 17.35
C PHE A 95 -6.70 -18.72 18.64
N LEU A 96 -6.77 -17.40 18.70
CA LEU A 96 -7.20 -16.68 19.90
C LEU A 96 -8.36 -15.72 19.59
N ASN A 97 -9.06 -15.35 20.67
CA ASN A 97 -10.07 -14.32 20.68
C ASN A 97 -9.53 -13.03 21.31
N PRO A 98 -10.18 -11.88 21.07
CA PRO A 98 -9.66 -10.59 21.52
C PRO A 98 -9.58 -10.46 23.06
N TRP A 99 -10.40 -11.21 23.79
CA TRP A 99 -10.39 -11.27 25.26
C TRP A 99 -9.32 -12.20 25.82
N HIS A 100 -8.65 -13.05 25.04
CA HIS A 100 -7.50 -13.82 25.56
C HIS A 100 -6.25 -12.92 25.68
N LEU A 101 -6.11 -11.96 24.77
CA LEU A 101 -4.95 -11.06 24.71
C LEU A 101 -5.03 -9.96 25.77
N SER A 102 -3.95 -9.78 26.52
CA SER A 102 -3.81 -8.70 27.49
C SER A 102 -3.88 -7.31 26.84
N PHE A 103 -4.17 -6.31 27.67
CA PHE A 103 -3.99 -4.88 27.40
C PHE A 103 -3.01 -4.24 28.40
N ASP A 104 -2.29 -5.02 29.20
CA ASP A 104 -1.26 -4.54 30.13
C ASP A 104 0.11 -4.39 29.40
N PRO A 105 0.71 -3.18 29.39
CA PRO A 105 2.05 -2.99 28.82
C PRO A 105 3.12 -3.91 29.40
N ALA A 106 3.02 -4.31 30.68
CA ALA A 106 3.99 -5.19 31.34
C ALA A 106 4.02 -6.60 30.74
N LEU A 107 2.93 -7.02 30.08
CA LEU A 107 2.87 -8.31 29.36
C LEU A 107 3.30 -8.19 27.89
N SER A 108 3.75 -7.02 27.44
CA SER A 108 4.41 -6.86 26.15
C SER A 108 5.93 -6.77 26.30
N LEU A 109 6.67 -7.58 25.53
CA LEU A 109 8.15 -7.56 25.57
C LEU A 109 8.74 -6.19 25.23
N LYS A 110 8.05 -5.39 24.40
CA LYS A 110 8.47 -4.03 24.01
C LYS A 110 7.84 -2.93 24.88
N GLY A 111 7.00 -3.31 25.83
CA GLY A 111 6.15 -2.39 26.57
C GLY A 111 5.08 -1.74 25.71
N LYS A 112 4.71 -0.52 26.10
CA LYS A 112 3.61 0.25 25.52
C LYS A 112 3.75 0.49 24.02
N SER A 113 2.62 0.40 23.31
CA SER A 113 2.50 0.81 21.91
C SER A 113 2.09 2.27 21.80
N LYS A 114 2.65 3.01 20.82
CA LYS A 114 2.28 4.41 20.62
C LYS A 114 0.83 4.55 20.16
N MET A 115 0.10 5.50 20.73
CA MET A 115 -1.32 5.74 20.40
C MET A 115 -1.54 5.95 18.90
N VAL A 116 -0.71 6.77 18.25
CA VAL A 116 -0.77 7.01 16.80
C VAL A 116 -0.68 5.72 15.96
N HIS A 117 0.04 4.69 16.45
CA HIS A 117 0.11 3.39 15.78
C HIS A 117 -1.14 2.55 16.03
N VAL A 118 -1.70 2.59 17.25
CA VAL A 118 -2.95 1.89 17.57
C VAL A 118 -4.10 2.48 16.73
N LEU A 119 -4.27 3.80 16.74
CA LEU A 119 -5.30 4.49 15.97
C LEU A 119 -5.13 4.29 14.46
N ARG A 120 -3.88 4.23 13.97
CA ARG A 120 -3.62 3.84 12.57
C ARG A 120 -4.09 2.42 12.29
N CYS A 121 -3.79 1.45 13.16
CA CYS A 121 -4.29 0.08 12.98
C CYS A 121 -5.82 0.01 13.00
N VAL A 122 -6.50 0.80 13.83
CA VAL A 122 -7.98 0.89 13.81
C VAL A 122 -8.48 1.35 12.44
N ARG A 123 -7.91 2.44 11.91
CA ARG A 123 -8.25 2.94 10.56
C ARG A 123 -7.97 1.90 9.48
N ASP A 124 -6.78 1.30 9.50
CA ASP A 124 -6.38 0.27 8.54
C ASP A 124 -7.36 -0.94 8.58
N PHE A 125 -7.83 -1.34 9.77
CA PHE A 125 -8.78 -2.45 9.94
C PHE A 125 -10.20 -2.11 9.48
N LEU A 126 -10.64 -0.86 9.65
CA LEU A 126 -11.92 -0.39 9.15
C LEU A 126 -11.92 -0.31 7.61
N GLU A 127 -10.81 0.16 7.01
CA GLU A 127 -10.64 0.21 5.55
C GLU A 127 -10.55 -1.18 4.92
N LYS A 128 -9.77 -2.09 5.54
CA LYS A 128 -9.59 -3.47 5.08
C LYS A 128 -9.60 -4.44 6.26
N PRO A 129 -10.37 -5.53 6.21
CA PRO A 129 -10.38 -6.53 7.27
C PRO A 129 -8.98 -7.04 7.63
N TYR A 130 -8.71 -7.19 8.93
CA TYR A 130 -7.43 -7.67 9.40
C TYR A 130 -7.13 -9.09 8.89
N ASN A 131 -5.99 -9.25 8.21
CA ASN A 131 -5.54 -10.56 7.74
C ASN A 131 -4.54 -11.18 8.74
N SER A 132 -5.06 -11.93 9.71
CA SER A 132 -4.22 -12.64 10.69
C SER A 132 -3.42 -13.79 10.09
N ILE A 133 -3.78 -14.29 8.91
CA ILE A 133 -3.06 -15.40 8.26
C ILE A 133 -1.73 -14.92 7.70
N GLU A 134 -1.75 -13.82 6.96
CA GLU A 134 -0.53 -13.19 6.41
C GLU A 134 0.27 -12.47 7.48
N ASN A 135 -0.41 -11.96 8.52
CA ASN A 135 0.23 -11.07 9.47
C ASN A 135 -0.17 -11.38 10.94
N PRO A 136 0.18 -12.58 11.46
CA PRO A 136 -0.26 -13.06 12.77
C PRO A 136 0.31 -12.23 13.93
N ILE A 137 -0.39 -12.25 15.06
CA ILE A 137 0.12 -11.68 16.32
C ILE A 137 1.06 -12.69 16.98
N HIS A 138 2.28 -12.28 17.28
CA HIS A 138 3.23 -13.09 18.05
C HIS A 138 2.96 -12.87 19.53
N VAL A 139 2.54 -13.94 20.21
CA VAL A 139 2.15 -13.95 21.61
C VAL A 139 3.23 -14.56 22.49
N THR A 140 3.15 -14.30 23.78
CA THR A 140 4.01 -14.87 24.80
C THR A 140 3.18 -15.36 25.99
N PHE A 141 3.69 -16.39 26.67
CA PHE A 141 3.09 -16.95 27.89
C PHE A 141 4.12 -16.84 29.02
N PRO A 142 4.16 -15.71 29.75
CA PRO A 142 5.10 -15.55 30.87
C PRO A 142 4.91 -16.64 31.91
N LYS A 143 6.00 -17.35 32.26
CA LYS A 143 5.98 -18.46 33.23
C LYS A 143 5.55 -18.06 34.64
N SER A 144 5.65 -16.77 34.96
CA SER A 144 5.16 -16.20 36.23
C SER A 144 3.64 -16.18 36.33
N ILE A 145 2.92 -16.30 35.21
CA ILE A 145 1.46 -16.15 35.13
C ILE A 145 0.82 -17.43 34.60
N HIS A 146 1.48 -18.11 33.66
CA HIS A 146 0.91 -19.24 32.94
C HIS A 146 1.57 -20.56 33.33
N VAL A 147 0.75 -21.60 33.42
CA VAL A 147 1.17 -22.99 33.59
C VAL A 147 0.77 -23.75 32.33
N GLU A 148 1.72 -24.49 31.76
CA GLU A 148 1.49 -25.34 30.58
C GLU A 148 0.31 -26.29 30.78
N GLY A 149 -0.58 -26.39 29.79
CA GLY A 149 -1.82 -27.18 29.87
C GLY A 149 -2.91 -26.59 30.77
N GLY A 150 -2.62 -25.53 31.52
CA GLY A 150 -3.62 -24.80 32.32
C GLY A 150 -4.63 -24.03 31.45
N ALA A 151 -5.73 -23.60 32.04
CA ALA A 151 -6.75 -22.83 31.33
C ALA A 151 -6.24 -21.44 30.92
N LEU A 152 -6.58 -21.01 29.71
CA LEU A 152 -6.34 -19.65 29.24
C LEU A 152 -7.29 -18.68 29.95
N GLN A 153 -6.72 -17.85 30.81
CA GLN A 153 -7.47 -16.80 31.50
C GLN A 153 -7.66 -15.57 30.60
N ASP A 154 -8.78 -14.87 30.83
CA ASP A 154 -9.11 -13.65 30.10
C ASP A 154 -8.06 -12.56 30.36
N PHE A 155 -7.59 -11.93 29.28
CA PHE A 155 -6.64 -10.83 29.23
C PHE A 155 -5.27 -11.12 29.86
N MET A 156 -4.84 -12.38 29.86
CA MET A 156 -3.55 -12.79 30.43
C MET A 156 -2.48 -13.15 29.40
N VAL A 157 -2.83 -13.32 28.12
CA VAL A 157 -1.84 -13.65 27.08
C VAL A 157 -1.03 -12.41 26.70
N GLY A 158 0.30 -12.52 26.80
CA GLY A 158 1.25 -11.45 26.50
C GLY A 158 1.58 -11.31 25.01
N HIS A 159 2.38 -10.31 24.68
CA HIS A 159 2.73 -9.95 23.30
C HIS A 159 4.24 -9.86 23.08
N GLY A 160 4.73 -10.67 22.15
CA GLY A 160 6.01 -10.39 21.48
C GLY A 160 5.81 -9.30 20.43
N ILE A 161 5.02 -9.56 19.38
CA ILE A 161 4.78 -8.61 18.28
C ILE A 161 3.28 -8.51 17.98
N GLY A 162 2.74 -7.30 17.99
CA GLY A 162 1.34 -7.04 17.62
C GLY A 162 0.49 -6.42 18.71
N PHE A 163 1.09 -5.91 19.78
CA PHE A 163 0.36 -5.25 20.86
C PHE A 163 -0.56 -4.12 20.36
N ALA A 164 -0.07 -3.25 19.46
CA ALA A 164 -0.90 -2.23 18.82
C ALA A 164 -2.12 -2.78 18.07
N LYS A 165 -2.02 -3.97 17.45
CA LYS A 165 -3.13 -4.63 16.76
C LYS A 165 -4.14 -5.20 17.75
N SER A 166 -3.66 -5.82 18.83
CA SER A 166 -4.50 -6.28 19.94
C SER A 166 -5.32 -5.13 20.52
N LEU A 167 -4.69 -3.98 20.77
CA LEU A 167 -5.39 -2.78 21.25
C LEU A 167 -6.36 -2.25 20.19
N ALA A 168 -5.98 -2.21 18.91
CA ALA A 168 -6.86 -1.77 17.84
C ALA A 168 -8.11 -2.66 17.70
N MET A 169 -7.98 -3.98 17.86
CA MET A 169 -9.14 -4.89 17.89
C MET A 169 -10.11 -4.51 19.01
N LYS A 170 -9.59 -4.30 20.22
CA LYS A 170 -10.39 -3.94 21.40
C LYS A 170 -11.11 -2.60 21.20
N ILE A 171 -10.39 -1.58 20.72
CA ILE A 171 -10.96 -0.25 20.44
C ILE A 171 -12.02 -0.32 19.33
N LEU A 172 -11.80 -1.12 18.28
CA LEU A 172 -12.81 -1.28 17.23
C LEU A 172 -14.09 -1.91 17.78
N LEU A 173 -13.97 -2.99 18.57
CA LEU A 173 -15.12 -3.66 19.18
C LEU A 173 -15.86 -2.75 20.18
N LEU A 174 -15.12 -1.99 20.98
CA LEU A 174 -15.70 -0.98 21.88
C LEU A 174 -16.41 0.12 21.07
N GLY A 175 -15.82 0.58 19.98
CA GLY A 175 -16.45 1.58 19.11
C GLY A 175 -17.73 1.07 18.45
N VAL A 176 -17.79 -0.20 18.04
CA VAL A 176 -19.03 -0.83 17.53
C VAL A 176 -20.14 -0.79 18.57
N ASN A 177 -19.81 -1.09 19.83
CA ASN A 177 -20.76 -1.04 20.94
C ASN A 177 -21.17 0.40 21.29
N HIS A 178 -20.20 1.29 21.43
CA HIS A 178 -20.39 2.67 21.87
C HIS A 178 -21.13 3.54 20.85
N LEU A 179 -20.86 3.37 19.56
CA LEU A 179 -21.52 4.13 18.49
C LEU A 179 -22.96 3.66 18.22
N GLU A 180 -23.43 2.63 18.91
CA GLU A 180 -24.76 2.04 18.77
C GLU A 180 -25.16 1.86 17.29
N LEU A 181 -24.24 1.30 16.50
CA LEU A 181 -24.45 1.15 15.06
C LEU A 181 -25.78 0.44 14.79
N SER A 182 -26.53 0.89 13.78
CA SER A 182 -27.74 0.19 13.33
C SER A 182 -27.41 -1.21 12.81
N ASP A 183 -28.40 -2.09 12.71
CA ASP A 183 -28.18 -3.45 12.19
C ASP A 183 -27.63 -3.45 10.76
N ASP A 184 -28.10 -2.53 9.90
CA ASP A 184 -27.57 -2.38 8.53
C ASP A 184 -26.11 -1.90 8.53
N GLU A 185 -25.74 -0.98 9.42
CA GLU A 185 -24.36 -0.51 9.57
C GLU A 185 -23.44 -1.62 10.10
N LEU A 186 -23.90 -2.36 11.11
CA LEU A 186 -23.18 -3.50 11.67
C LEU A 186 -22.99 -4.60 10.63
N LYS A 187 -24.02 -4.89 9.83
CA LYS A 187 -23.95 -5.83 8.71
C LYS A 187 -22.94 -5.39 7.65
N ALA A 188 -22.89 -4.09 7.34
CA ALA A 188 -21.92 -3.55 6.40
C ALA A 188 -20.46 -3.65 6.90
N LEU A 189 -20.25 -3.65 8.22
CA LEU A 189 -18.96 -3.88 8.87
C LEU A 189 -18.66 -5.36 9.18
N SER A 190 -19.55 -6.30 8.80
CA SER A 190 -19.40 -7.71 9.17
C SER A 190 -18.03 -8.30 8.79
N PRO A 191 -17.42 -8.01 7.62
CA PRO A 191 -16.10 -8.53 7.27
C PRO A 191 -14.99 -8.06 8.22
N GLN A 192 -15.02 -6.78 8.62
CA GLN A 192 -14.05 -6.16 9.50
C GLN A 192 -14.16 -6.70 10.91
N VAL A 193 -15.38 -6.75 11.46
CA VAL A 193 -15.63 -7.28 12.81
C VAL A 193 -15.32 -8.79 12.87
N LYS A 194 -15.68 -9.56 11.84
CA LYS A 194 -15.36 -10.99 11.72
C LYS A 194 -13.86 -11.27 11.80
N ALA A 195 -13.04 -10.37 11.28
CA ALA A 195 -11.59 -10.52 11.28
C ALA A 195 -10.96 -10.36 12.66
N LEU A 196 -11.68 -9.85 13.65
CA LEU A 196 -11.18 -9.60 15.00
C LEU A 196 -11.37 -10.77 15.96
N TYR A 197 -11.98 -11.88 15.51
CA TYR A 197 -12.18 -13.06 16.33
C TYR A 197 -11.62 -14.33 15.68
N GLY A 198 -11.27 -15.32 16.49
CA GLY A 198 -10.67 -16.57 16.04
C GLY A 198 -9.48 -16.32 15.11
N PHE A 199 -8.61 -15.38 15.48
CA PHE A 199 -7.49 -14.95 14.64
C PHE A 199 -6.23 -15.75 14.94
N ARG A 200 -5.39 -15.93 13.91
CA ARG A 200 -4.13 -16.67 14.00
C ARG A 200 -3.10 -15.88 14.80
N CYS A 201 -2.51 -16.57 15.77
CA CYS A 201 -1.38 -16.15 16.56
C CYS A 201 -0.22 -17.14 16.40
N THR A 202 0.99 -16.66 16.65
CA THR A 202 2.19 -17.50 16.70
C THR A 202 2.84 -17.37 18.07
N TYR A 203 3.37 -18.46 18.60
CA TYR A 203 4.20 -18.47 19.80
C TYR A 203 5.59 -19.00 19.43
N LYS A 204 6.60 -18.17 19.70
CA LYS A 204 8.02 -18.46 19.49
C LYS A 204 8.79 -17.97 20.71
N THR A 205 9.82 -18.70 21.10
CA THR A 205 10.76 -18.32 22.16
C THR A 205 12.17 -18.82 21.83
N ALA A 206 13.18 -18.05 22.23
CA ALA A 206 14.58 -18.42 22.28
C ALA A 206 14.93 -19.16 23.59
N GLY A 207 13.97 -19.31 24.52
CA GLY A 207 14.14 -20.00 25.80
C GLY A 207 14.77 -19.14 26.90
N GLN A 208 15.35 -17.99 26.55
CA GLN A 208 15.87 -16.99 27.50
C GLN A 208 15.23 -15.63 27.27
N GLU A 209 14.83 -14.96 28.36
CA GLU A 209 14.09 -13.69 28.28
C GLU A 209 14.87 -12.57 27.59
N ARG A 210 16.19 -12.46 27.82
CA ARG A 210 17.06 -11.50 27.12
C ARG A 210 17.06 -11.72 25.61
N GLN A 211 17.20 -12.97 25.18
CA GLN A 211 17.21 -13.35 23.77
C GLN A 211 15.83 -13.15 23.13
N ASP A 212 14.76 -13.44 23.87
CA ASP A 212 13.38 -13.16 23.43
C ASP A 212 13.16 -11.67 23.19
N ARG A 213 13.64 -10.80 24.09
CA ARG A 213 13.57 -9.34 23.93
C ARG A 213 14.34 -8.87 22.68
N PHE A 214 15.55 -9.38 22.46
CA PHE A 214 16.37 -8.97 21.31
C PHE A 214 15.79 -9.49 19.98
N ALA A 215 15.43 -10.77 19.91
CA ALA A 215 14.77 -11.36 18.74
C ALA A 215 13.47 -10.60 18.40
N CYS A 216 12.69 -10.23 19.42
CA CYS A 216 11.45 -9.46 19.26
C CYS A 216 11.65 -8.09 18.59
N LEU A 217 12.76 -7.39 18.89
CA LEU A 217 13.11 -6.12 18.23
C LEU A 217 13.58 -6.36 16.81
N GLN A 218 14.48 -7.32 16.60
CA GLN A 218 15.05 -7.64 15.28
C GLN A 218 14.00 -8.11 14.28
N ASP A 219 13.08 -8.97 14.70
CA ASP A 219 12.00 -9.44 13.83
C ASP A 219 11.08 -8.28 13.43
N LYS A 220 10.81 -7.35 14.35
CA LYS A 220 10.03 -6.13 14.03
C LYS A 220 10.82 -5.15 13.16
N PHE A 221 12.15 -5.12 13.25
CA PHE A 221 13.01 -4.31 12.38
C PHE A 221 13.01 -4.83 10.94
N ALA A 222 13.02 -6.15 10.76
CA ALA A 222 12.99 -6.78 9.44
C ALA A 222 11.61 -6.75 8.75
N GLU A 223 10.52 -6.64 9.51
CA GLU A 223 9.18 -6.72 8.95
C GLU A 223 8.73 -5.37 8.36
N SER A 224 8.95 -5.21 7.04
CA SER A 224 8.59 -4.00 6.28
C SER A 224 7.10 -3.61 6.37
N ALA A 225 6.23 -4.59 6.60
CA ALA A 225 4.78 -4.38 6.74
C ALA A 225 4.36 -3.80 8.10
N ARG A 226 5.27 -3.68 9.08
CA ARG A 226 4.96 -3.18 10.42
C ARG A 226 5.76 -1.91 10.75
N PRO A 227 5.22 -1.02 11.62
CA PRO A 227 5.99 0.11 12.11
C PRO A 227 7.23 -0.37 12.88
N ARG A 228 8.42 0.02 12.41
CA ARG A 228 9.69 -0.16 13.13
C ARG A 228 9.54 0.39 14.56
N PRO A 229 9.96 -0.35 15.61
CA PRO A 229 10.03 0.20 16.96
C PRO A 229 10.80 1.52 16.98
N ASP A 230 10.30 2.48 17.74
CA ASP A 230 10.98 3.76 17.92
C ASP A 230 12.08 3.69 18.99
N CYS A 231 12.90 4.75 19.06
CA CYS A 231 14.00 4.83 20.01
C CYS A 231 13.55 4.78 21.48
N ILE A 232 12.33 5.20 21.83
CA ILE A 232 11.82 5.07 23.21
C ILE A 232 11.54 3.60 23.52
N GLN A 233 10.88 2.88 22.61
CA GLN A 233 10.62 1.45 22.78
C GLN A 233 11.91 0.63 22.90
N VAL A 234 12.90 0.94 22.06
CA VAL A 234 14.23 0.30 22.14
C VAL A 234 14.91 0.64 23.46
N SER A 235 14.96 1.93 23.83
CA SER A 235 15.62 2.38 25.05
C SER A 235 15.01 1.77 26.31
N ASN A 236 13.67 1.73 26.40
CA ASN A 236 12.97 1.11 27.54
C ASN A 236 13.30 -0.38 27.68
N LEU A 237 13.30 -1.13 26.57
CA LEU A 237 13.64 -2.55 26.58
C LEU A 237 15.09 -2.79 27.03
N LEU A 238 16.04 -1.98 26.53
CA LEU A 238 17.43 -2.06 26.96
C LEU A 238 17.60 -1.63 28.42
N LEU A 239 16.83 -0.66 28.90
CA LEU A 239 16.87 -0.21 30.31
C LEU A 239 16.36 -1.31 31.25
N VAL A 240 15.30 -2.03 30.87
CA VAL A 240 14.82 -3.22 31.61
C VAL A 240 15.92 -4.29 31.65
N GLN A 241 16.65 -4.51 30.54
CA GLN A 241 17.77 -5.44 30.53
C GLN A 241 18.94 -4.97 31.41
N ALA A 242 19.32 -3.69 31.35
CA ALA A 242 20.38 -3.12 32.18
C ALA A 242 20.08 -3.28 33.68
N ARG A 243 18.83 -3.05 34.08
CA ARG A 243 18.36 -3.29 35.46
C ARG A 243 18.44 -4.76 35.85
N ALA A 244 18.04 -5.67 34.95
CA ALA A 244 18.15 -7.11 35.18
C ALA A 244 19.62 -7.56 35.31
N ASP A 245 20.53 -6.91 34.59
CA ASP A 245 21.98 -7.15 34.66
C ASP A 245 22.64 -6.47 35.88
N GLY A 246 21.91 -5.65 36.63
CA GLY A 246 22.45 -4.89 37.77
C GLY A 246 23.46 -3.80 37.38
N MET A 247 23.40 -3.30 36.13
CA MET A 247 24.36 -2.32 35.60
C MET A 247 23.77 -0.91 35.56
N ASP A 248 24.62 0.10 35.79
CA ASP A 248 24.27 1.49 35.54
C ASP A 248 24.07 1.74 34.03
N TRP A 249 23.15 2.64 33.68
CA TRP A 249 22.81 2.90 32.29
C TRP A 249 23.99 3.39 31.45
N ALA A 250 24.86 4.24 32.00
CA ALA A 250 26.00 4.79 31.26
C ALA A 250 26.99 3.69 30.84
N GLU A 251 27.15 2.64 31.65
CA GLU A 251 27.99 1.49 31.35
C GLU A 251 27.26 0.44 30.50
N ALA A 252 25.98 0.18 30.79
CA ALA A 252 25.20 -0.85 30.13
C ALA A 252 24.87 -0.50 28.67
N ALA A 253 24.51 0.76 28.38
CA ALA A 253 23.98 1.13 27.08
C ALA A 253 24.94 0.86 25.91
N PRO A 254 26.25 1.19 25.98
CA PRO A 254 27.20 0.83 24.93
C PRO A 254 27.32 -0.69 24.71
N LYS A 255 27.35 -1.48 25.80
CA LYS A 255 27.50 -2.95 25.74
C LYS A 255 26.26 -3.60 25.13
N LEU A 256 25.07 -3.24 25.61
CA LEU A 256 23.79 -3.77 25.14
C LEU A 256 23.51 -3.41 23.69
N VAL A 257 23.83 -2.18 23.27
CA VAL A 257 23.70 -1.78 21.86
C VAL A 257 24.66 -2.56 20.96
N ALA A 258 25.92 -2.75 21.40
CA ALA A 258 26.90 -3.52 20.65
C ALA A 258 26.45 -4.98 20.50
N GLU A 259 25.99 -5.62 21.58
CA GLU A 259 25.45 -6.98 21.57
C GLU A 259 24.21 -7.10 20.68
N PHE A 260 23.28 -6.15 20.78
CA PHE A 260 22.08 -6.12 19.95
C PHE A 260 22.45 -6.06 18.46
N ASN A 261 23.33 -5.14 18.07
CA ASN A 261 23.74 -4.99 16.67
C ASN A 261 24.60 -6.18 16.18
N SER A 262 25.43 -6.78 17.04
CA SER A 262 26.26 -7.94 16.68
C SER A 262 25.48 -9.24 16.53
N SER A 263 24.25 -9.30 17.06
CA SER A 263 23.42 -10.51 17.00
C SER A 263 22.73 -10.74 15.63
N SER A 264 22.93 -9.84 14.66
CA SER A 264 22.51 -10.06 13.27
C SER A 264 23.47 -9.40 12.29
N GLU A 265 23.84 -10.10 11.21
CA GLU A 265 24.64 -9.54 10.10
C GLU A 265 23.80 -8.66 9.15
N ASN A 266 22.46 -8.68 9.28
CA ASN A 266 21.58 -7.90 8.43
C ASN A 266 21.42 -6.47 8.98
N GLU A 267 21.95 -5.47 8.27
CA GLU A 267 21.88 -4.06 8.63
C GLU A 267 20.44 -3.57 8.89
N VAL A 268 19.43 -4.12 8.20
CA VAL A 268 18.01 -3.75 8.42
C VAL A 268 17.55 -4.10 9.84
N LYS A 269 18.14 -5.14 10.45
CA LYS A 269 17.89 -5.61 11.82
C LYS A 269 18.74 -4.90 12.88
N GLN A 270 19.59 -3.96 12.48
CA GLN A 270 20.48 -3.22 13.38
C GLN A 270 19.95 -1.79 13.65
N LEU A 271 20.43 -1.17 14.72
CA LEU A 271 20.24 0.26 15.01
C LEU A 271 21.22 1.10 14.18
N THR A 272 20.70 2.18 13.59
CA THR A 272 21.52 3.20 12.91
C THR A 272 22.25 4.12 13.90
N ASP A 273 23.31 4.81 13.47
CA ASP A 273 24.08 5.73 14.34
C ASP A 273 23.22 6.82 15.01
N MET A 274 22.22 7.34 14.28
CA MET A 274 21.26 8.30 14.84
C MET A 274 20.38 7.66 15.92
N GLU A 275 19.87 6.44 15.69
CA GLU A 275 19.08 5.71 16.67
C GLU A 275 19.93 5.39 17.92
N ILE A 276 21.17 4.95 17.74
CA ILE A 276 22.11 4.66 18.83
C ILE A 276 22.31 5.90 19.70
N SER A 277 22.53 7.06 19.09
CA SER A 277 22.75 8.33 19.80
C SER A 277 21.53 8.73 20.64
N ILE A 278 20.32 8.56 20.08
CA ILE A 278 19.07 8.87 20.79
C ILE A 278 18.82 7.84 21.91
N VAL A 279 18.93 6.54 21.61
CA VAL A 279 18.67 5.45 22.56
C VAL A 279 19.53 5.57 23.82
N LYS A 280 20.82 5.88 23.66
CA LYS A 280 21.75 6.09 24.79
C LYS A 280 21.38 7.32 25.64
N THR A 281 20.81 8.35 25.02
CA THR A 281 20.56 9.64 25.69
C THR A 281 19.21 9.69 26.37
N LEU A 282 18.17 9.06 25.82
CA LEU A 282 16.80 9.18 26.33
C LEU A 282 16.67 8.93 27.84
N PRO A 283 17.30 7.89 28.44
CA PRO A 283 17.19 7.65 29.89
C PRO A 283 18.00 8.63 30.76
N LEU A 284 18.85 9.47 30.15
CA LEU A 284 19.64 10.51 30.84
C LEU A 284 18.93 11.87 30.85
N LEU A 285 17.80 11.99 30.15
CA LEU A 285 16.97 13.19 30.17
C LEU A 285 16.22 13.30 31.50
N ASP A 286 15.89 14.52 31.91
CA ASP A 286 14.94 14.72 33.00
C ASP A 286 13.54 14.25 32.60
N ALA A 287 12.70 14.02 33.61
CA ALA A 287 11.34 13.50 33.42
C ALA A 287 10.52 14.40 32.48
N ASP A 288 10.59 15.73 32.68
CA ASP A 288 9.83 16.70 31.89
C ASP A 288 10.22 16.69 30.41
N THR A 289 11.52 16.62 30.07
CA THR A 289 11.95 16.54 28.67
C THR A 289 11.56 15.20 28.06
N PHE A 290 11.76 14.10 28.79
CA PHE A 290 11.36 12.78 28.29
C PHE A 290 9.86 12.70 28.02
N GLN A 291 9.03 13.13 28.97
CA GLN A 291 7.57 13.17 28.82
C GLN A 291 7.14 14.05 27.65
N ALA A 292 7.79 15.21 27.46
CA ALA A 292 7.48 16.08 26.32
C ALA A 292 7.76 15.41 24.96
N ILE A 293 8.86 14.64 24.86
CA ILE A 293 9.18 13.86 23.66
C ILE A 293 8.18 12.71 23.50
N ASP A 294 7.94 11.95 24.57
CA ASP A 294 7.04 10.79 24.55
C ASP A 294 5.64 11.20 24.11
N TYR A 295 5.01 12.17 24.79
CA TYR A 295 3.67 12.67 24.48
C TYR A 295 3.56 13.12 23.01
N HIS A 296 4.56 13.86 22.52
CA HIS A 296 4.55 14.31 21.13
C HIS A 296 4.63 13.14 20.13
N TRP A 297 5.39 12.09 20.44
CA TRP A 297 5.49 10.87 19.62
C TRP A 297 4.31 9.90 19.84
N GLN A 298 3.59 9.96 20.96
CA GLN A 298 2.32 9.24 21.15
C GLN A 298 1.26 9.73 20.16
N THR A 299 1.20 11.05 19.95
CA THR A 299 0.19 11.70 19.11
C THR A 299 0.60 11.82 17.64
N ASN A 300 1.90 11.81 17.33
CA ASN A 300 2.41 12.00 15.98
C ASN A 300 3.39 10.90 15.55
N LEU A 301 3.26 10.41 14.31
CA LEU A 301 4.31 9.60 13.69
C LEU A 301 5.60 10.40 13.63
N ILE A 302 6.75 9.81 13.99
CA ILE A 302 8.06 10.49 14.05
C ILE A 302 8.36 11.29 12.78
N ARG A 303 8.13 10.69 11.60
CA ARG A 303 8.34 11.35 10.30
C ARG A 303 7.41 12.55 10.03
N ASN A 304 6.25 12.59 10.70
CA ASN A 304 5.25 13.65 10.61
C ASN A 304 5.33 14.65 11.78
N SER A 305 6.12 14.34 12.81
CA SER A 305 6.23 15.10 14.05
C SER A 305 7.16 16.31 13.94
N ALA A 306 7.19 17.16 14.97
CA ALA A 306 8.17 18.23 15.14
C ALA A 306 9.59 17.71 15.44
N LEU A 307 9.69 16.48 15.96
CA LEU A 307 10.92 15.86 16.48
C LEU A 307 11.28 14.60 15.69
N PRO A 308 11.61 14.69 14.39
CA PRO A 308 12.22 13.56 13.69
C PRO A 308 13.60 13.24 14.29
N TYR A 309 14.12 12.03 14.08
CA TYR A 309 15.41 11.60 14.65
C TYR A 309 16.54 12.60 14.44
N LYS A 310 16.67 13.21 13.26
CA LYS A 310 17.70 14.24 12.99
C LYS A 310 17.71 15.44 13.96
N VAL A 311 16.57 15.75 14.60
CA VAL A 311 16.47 16.86 15.55
C VAL A 311 17.01 16.42 16.92
N LEU A 312 16.65 15.22 17.38
CA LEU A 312 17.13 14.69 18.65
C LEU A 312 18.54 14.11 18.55
N ALA A 313 18.97 13.71 17.35
CA ALA A 313 20.32 13.24 17.04
C ALA A 313 21.30 14.39 16.71
N ALA A 314 20.88 15.66 16.85
CA ALA A 314 21.76 16.79 16.58
C ALA A 314 22.90 16.83 17.62
N ASP A 315 24.15 16.96 17.16
CA ASP A 315 25.33 16.99 18.05
C ASP A 315 25.19 18.04 19.17
N ALA A 316 24.68 19.22 18.82
CA ALA A 316 24.43 20.31 19.77
C ALA A 316 23.46 19.95 20.90
N PHE A 317 22.50 19.04 20.65
CA PHE A 317 21.56 18.57 21.68
C PHE A 317 22.26 17.69 22.74
N PHE A 318 23.33 16.99 22.34
CA PHE A 318 24.08 16.08 23.19
C PHE A 318 25.27 16.73 23.87
N ASN A 319 26.06 17.47 23.08
CA ASN A 319 27.39 17.97 23.43
C ASN A 319 27.40 19.49 23.60
N GLY A 320 26.30 20.17 23.29
CA GLY A 320 26.21 21.63 23.36
C GLY A 320 27.00 22.26 22.24
N LEU A 321 27.40 23.52 22.42
CA LEU A 321 28.26 24.20 21.45
C LEU A 321 29.49 24.77 22.14
N LYS A 322 30.59 24.81 21.39
CA LYS A 322 31.80 25.53 21.80
C LYS A 322 31.74 26.98 21.26
N PRO A 323 32.16 27.99 22.03
CA PRO A 323 32.31 29.35 21.53
C PRO A 323 33.23 29.39 20.31
N LYS A 324 32.86 30.13 19.26
CA LYS A 324 33.60 30.16 17.97
C LYS A 324 34.72 31.22 17.93
N THR A 325 34.96 31.98 19.00
CA THR A 325 35.85 33.15 19.04
C THR A 325 37.08 32.96 19.94
N ASN A 326 38.17 33.70 19.64
CA ASN A 326 39.40 33.82 20.46
C ASN A 326 39.20 34.48 21.84
N GLN A 327 37.95 34.74 22.24
CA GLN A 327 37.60 35.19 23.58
C GLN A 327 36.86 34.04 24.24
N ASP A 328 37.60 33.24 25.00
CA ASP A 328 37.09 32.12 25.81
C ASP A 328 36.26 32.64 26.99
N SER A 329 35.14 33.30 26.68
CA SER A 329 34.23 33.90 27.65
C SER A 329 33.56 32.79 28.46
N GLU A 330 33.81 32.81 29.77
CA GLU A 330 33.17 31.89 30.73
C GLU A 330 31.64 31.96 30.62
N LEU A 331 31.08 33.17 30.43
CA LEU A 331 29.65 33.37 30.20
C LEU A 331 29.14 32.54 29.01
N TRP A 332 29.80 32.62 27.84
CA TRP A 332 29.34 31.90 26.65
C TRP A 332 29.57 30.39 26.72
N ARG A 333 30.60 29.94 27.43
CA ARG A 333 30.73 28.52 27.80
C ARG A 333 29.54 28.06 28.63
N ASN A 334 29.14 28.85 29.64
CA ASN A 334 27.99 28.53 30.49
C ASN A 334 26.66 28.61 29.74
N ILE A 335 26.48 29.58 28.83
CA ILE A 335 25.28 29.70 27.98
C ILE A 335 25.18 28.49 27.05
N LEU A 336 26.25 28.08 26.37
CA LEU A 336 26.19 27.05 25.32
C LEU A 336 26.35 25.62 25.84
N ALA A 337 26.81 25.44 27.08
CA ALA A 337 26.94 24.15 27.75
C ALA A 337 25.63 23.37 27.78
N VAL A 338 25.74 22.05 27.82
CA VAL A 338 24.59 21.15 27.91
C VAL A 338 24.01 21.18 29.32
N ASP A 339 22.69 21.28 29.38
CA ASP A 339 21.90 21.20 30.60
C ASP A 339 20.49 20.72 30.25
N ASN A 340 19.83 20.04 31.19
CA ASN A 340 18.49 19.50 30.98
C ASN A 340 17.43 20.60 30.80
N ARG A 341 17.55 21.76 31.46
CA ARG A 341 16.61 22.88 31.22
C ARG A 341 16.72 23.39 29.78
N LYS A 342 17.94 23.46 29.24
CA LYS A 342 18.18 23.84 27.84
C LYS A 342 17.62 22.80 26.87
N ARG A 343 17.81 21.51 27.14
CA ARG A 343 17.21 20.42 26.35
C ARG A 343 15.70 20.49 26.36
N HIS A 344 15.10 20.69 27.54
CA HIS A 344 13.66 20.88 27.68
C HIS A 344 13.16 22.05 26.84
N ARG A 345 13.82 23.22 26.93
CA ARG A 345 13.45 24.42 26.14
C ARG A 345 13.65 24.21 24.65
N TYR A 346 14.68 23.50 24.23
CA TYR A 346 14.92 23.13 22.84
C TYR A 346 13.76 22.28 22.29
N VAL A 347 13.41 21.19 22.99
CA VAL A 347 12.30 20.29 22.63
C VAL A 347 10.98 21.05 22.61
N LYS A 348 10.66 21.77 23.69
CA LYS A 348 9.43 22.57 23.83
C LYS A 348 9.29 23.57 22.70
N ARG A 349 10.35 24.32 22.36
CA ARG A 349 10.32 25.27 21.24
C ARG A 349 10.04 24.58 19.92
N LYS A 350 10.74 23.48 19.61
CA LYS A 350 10.53 22.74 18.35
C LYS A 350 9.08 22.26 18.21
N VAL A 351 8.51 21.69 19.27
CA VAL A 351 7.12 21.21 19.29
C VAL A 351 6.13 22.36 19.14
N ARG A 352 6.20 23.38 20.00
CA ARG A 352 5.22 24.47 19.99
C ARG A 352 5.32 25.36 18.74
N TYR A 353 6.51 25.53 18.17
CA TYR A 353 6.68 26.18 16.86
C TYR A 353 5.94 25.40 15.77
N PHE A 354 6.12 24.07 15.73
CA PHE A 354 5.47 23.21 14.76
C PHE A 354 3.94 23.26 14.89
N LEU A 355 3.41 23.12 16.11
CA LEU A 355 1.98 23.20 16.37
C LEU A 355 1.40 24.56 15.99
N PHE A 356 2.10 25.65 16.31
CA PHE A 356 1.72 26.99 15.90
C PHE A 356 1.62 27.12 14.37
N LYS A 357 2.62 26.64 13.62
CA LYS A 357 2.61 26.70 12.15
C LYS A 357 1.50 25.83 11.54
N VAL A 358 1.22 24.67 12.14
CA VAL A 358 0.08 23.82 11.74
C VAL A 358 -1.24 24.53 12.00
N ALA A 359 -1.42 25.10 13.19
CA ALA A 359 -2.63 25.84 13.56
C ALA A 359 -2.84 27.08 12.68
N ASP A 360 -1.78 27.83 12.37
CA ASP A 360 -1.85 29.00 11.49
C ASP A 360 -2.21 28.59 10.05
N ALA A 361 -1.68 27.48 9.55
CA ALA A 361 -2.08 26.96 8.24
C ALA A 361 -3.56 26.54 8.20
N LYS A 362 -4.07 25.88 9.25
CA LYS A 362 -5.50 25.56 9.39
C LYS A 362 -6.35 26.83 9.44
N ARG A 363 -5.94 27.84 10.22
CA ARG A 363 -6.60 29.16 10.32
C ARG A 363 -6.67 29.86 8.97
N LEU A 364 -5.61 29.77 8.18
CA LEU A 364 -5.54 30.29 6.81
C LEU A 364 -6.25 29.39 5.78
N LYS A 365 -7.01 28.38 6.22
CA LYS A 365 -7.74 27.42 5.38
C LYS A 365 -6.85 26.68 4.37
N LYS A 366 -5.56 26.55 4.66
CA LYS A 366 -4.63 25.75 3.84
C LYS A 366 -4.83 24.28 4.16
N LYS A 367 -4.77 23.43 3.13
CA LYS A 367 -4.82 21.98 3.30
C LYS A 367 -3.56 21.50 4.03
N VAL A 368 -3.71 21.03 5.26
CA VAL A 368 -2.60 20.47 6.05
C VAL A 368 -2.48 18.98 5.75
N ASN A 369 -1.34 18.56 5.21
CA ASN A 369 -0.99 17.15 5.09
C ASN A 369 0.39 16.92 5.68
N LEU A 370 0.45 16.44 6.92
CA LEU A 370 1.72 16.22 7.63
C LEU A 370 2.55 15.08 7.03
N SER A 371 1.92 14.12 6.33
CA SER A 371 2.64 13.00 5.72
C SER A 371 3.57 13.40 4.58
N LEU A 372 3.20 14.45 3.83
CA LEU A 372 3.99 14.99 2.71
C LEU A 372 4.65 16.33 3.06
N GLY A 373 4.09 17.09 4.00
CA GLY A 373 4.45 18.49 4.25
C GLY A 373 4.93 18.82 5.65
N ALA A 374 5.11 17.86 6.56
CA ALA A 374 5.54 18.15 7.94
C ALA A 374 6.83 18.98 8.01
N SER A 375 7.77 18.76 7.08
CA SER A 375 9.02 19.54 7.02
C SER A 375 8.80 21.05 6.92
N SER A 376 7.76 21.50 6.19
CA SER A 376 7.46 22.93 5.99
C SER A 376 6.94 23.63 7.26
N PHE A 377 6.39 22.87 8.20
CA PHE A 377 5.88 23.40 9.47
C PHE A 377 6.93 23.37 10.59
N ARG A 378 8.03 22.65 10.41
CA ARG A 378 9.13 22.59 11.38
C ARG A 378 9.92 23.89 11.37
N ASP A 379 10.64 24.10 12.46
CA ASP A 379 11.67 25.12 12.54
C ASP A 379 12.80 24.84 11.53
N GLN A 380 13.03 25.79 10.62
CA GLN A 380 13.98 25.69 9.50
C GLN A 380 15.42 26.07 9.92
N LYS A 381 15.63 26.56 11.15
CA LYS A 381 16.96 26.82 11.66
C LYS A 381 17.74 25.51 11.77
N ASP A 382 19.03 25.57 11.42
CA ASP A 382 19.94 24.43 11.59
C ASP A 382 20.07 24.05 13.08
N GLY A 383 20.62 22.85 13.34
CA GLY A 383 20.70 22.28 14.68
C GLY A 383 21.47 23.16 15.67
N GLU A 384 22.58 23.78 15.23
CA GLU A 384 23.41 24.64 16.08
C GLU A 384 22.67 25.94 16.41
N THR A 385 22.13 26.62 15.40
CA THR A 385 21.41 27.88 15.60
C THR A 385 20.19 27.68 16.50
N ALA A 386 19.42 26.62 16.26
CA ALA A 386 18.25 26.31 17.08
C ALA A 386 18.63 25.98 18.54
N TRP A 387 19.75 25.29 18.76
CA TRP A 387 20.27 25.02 20.10
C TRP A 387 20.70 26.30 20.80
N ALA A 388 21.51 27.15 20.13
CA ALA A 388 21.99 28.40 20.69
C ALA A 388 20.85 29.33 21.12
N ILE A 389 19.80 29.45 20.29
CA ILE A 389 18.58 30.21 20.62
C ILE A 389 17.93 29.68 21.90
N ALA A 390 17.75 28.36 22.01
CA ALA A 390 17.17 27.73 23.20
C ALA A 390 18.06 27.89 24.44
N ALA A 391 19.37 27.80 24.26
CA ALA A 391 20.36 27.90 25.32
C ALA A 391 20.44 29.32 25.91
N ILE A 392 20.46 30.35 25.07
CA ILE A 392 20.41 31.76 25.50
C ILE A 392 19.10 32.03 26.24
N PHE A 393 17.97 31.63 25.64
CA PHE A 393 16.66 31.85 26.27
C PHE A 393 16.58 31.17 27.64
N SER A 394 17.02 29.92 27.74
CA SER A 394 17.01 29.17 29.00
C SER A 394 17.95 29.75 30.04
N HIS A 395 19.08 30.33 29.64
CA HIS A 395 20.05 30.93 30.55
C HIS A 395 19.48 32.17 31.25
N PHE A 396 18.91 33.10 30.47
CA PHE A 396 18.40 34.38 31.00
C PHE A 396 16.95 34.30 31.52
N LEU A 397 16.23 33.20 31.30
CA LEU A 397 14.83 33.07 31.72
C LEU A 397 14.63 33.32 33.22
N GLY A 398 15.53 32.83 34.07
CA GLY A 398 15.44 33.04 35.51
C GLY A 398 15.51 34.53 35.88
N GLU A 399 16.45 35.27 35.29
CA GLU A 399 16.56 36.72 35.50
C GLU A 399 15.33 37.46 34.96
N TRP A 400 14.83 37.10 33.78
CA TRP A 400 13.61 37.70 33.24
C TRP A 400 12.37 37.43 34.09
N GLN A 401 12.29 36.28 34.77
CA GLN A 401 11.22 35.97 35.73
C GLN A 401 11.24 36.90 36.95
N HIS A 402 12.41 37.40 37.35
CA HIS A 402 12.52 38.39 38.42
C HIS A 402 12.23 39.82 37.96
N LEU A 403 12.44 40.11 36.67
CA LEU A 403 12.27 41.44 36.09
C LEU A 403 10.86 41.71 35.53
N LEU A 404 10.09 40.66 35.24
CA LEU A 404 8.79 40.73 34.57
C LEU A 404 7.68 40.15 35.45
N THR A 405 6.44 40.58 35.19
CA THR A 405 5.25 39.94 35.77
C THR A 405 5.04 38.54 35.17
N ASP A 406 4.36 37.64 35.88
CA ASP A 406 4.05 36.29 35.38
C ASP A 406 3.35 36.29 34.01
N LYS A 407 2.44 37.25 33.79
CA LYS A 407 1.75 37.42 32.51
C LYS A 407 2.71 37.83 31.39
N ALA A 408 3.67 38.70 31.68
CA ALA A 408 4.71 39.11 30.74
C ALA A 408 5.69 37.97 30.44
N VAL A 409 6.07 37.17 31.44
CA VAL A 409 6.88 35.96 31.27
C VAL A 409 6.14 34.94 30.39
N ALA A 410 4.85 34.68 30.63
CA ALA A 410 4.06 33.76 29.82
C ALA A 410 4.01 34.21 28.35
N ARG A 411 3.79 35.51 28.10
CA ARG A 411 3.84 36.10 26.75
C ARG A 411 5.22 35.98 26.11
N LEU A 412 6.29 36.17 26.90
CA LEU A 412 7.66 36.02 26.43
C LEU A 412 7.95 34.58 25.99
N GLN A 413 7.53 33.59 26.79
CA GLN A 413 7.66 32.17 26.45
C GLN A 413 6.86 31.80 25.19
N GLU A 414 5.65 32.34 25.05
CA GLU A 414 4.83 32.14 23.84
C GLU A 414 5.52 32.68 22.59
N ARG A 415 6.05 33.91 22.64
CA ARG A 415 6.83 34.53 21.55
C ARG A 415 8.08 33.71 21.21
N PHE A 416 8.79 33.22 22.21
CA PHE A 416 9.93 32.32 22.02
C PHE A 416 9.53 31.03 21.28
N CYS A 417 8.44 30.40 21.70
CA CYS A 417 7.92 29.18 21.06
C CYS A 417 7.43 29.42 19.62
N ARG A 418 6.94 30.63 19.29
CA ARG A 418 6.54 31.02 17.93
C ARG A 418 7.71 31.40 17.02
N GLY A 419 8.89 31.60 17.58
CA GLY A 419 10.09 32.06 16.87
C GLY A 419 10.17 33.57 16.69
N ASP A 420 9.31 34.35 17.38
CA ASP A 420 9.27 35.82 17.25
C ASP A 420 10.53 36.49 17.80
N LEU A 421 11.27 35.79 18.67
CA LEU A 421 12.52 36.28 19.29
C LEU A 421 13.78 35.84 18.53
N ASP A 422 13.63 35.04 17.48
CA ASP A 422 14.75 34.38 16.80
C ASP A 422 15.80 35.38 16.28
N THR A 423 15.34 36.51 15.72
CA THR A 423 16.22 37.53 15.15
C THR A 423 17.22 38.05 16.18
N GLU A 424 16.72 38.51 17.32
CA GLU A 424 17.56 39.06 18.38
C GLU A 424 18.41 37.98 19.07
N LEU A 425 17.85 36.81 19.36
CA LEU A 425 18.61 35.72 19.99
C LEU A 425 19.75 35.22 19.08
N THR A 426 19.53 35.16 17.77
CA THR A 426 20.57 34.83 16.77
C THR A 426 21.65 35.92 16.73
N GLU A 427 21.26 37.19 16.81
CA GLU A 427 22.18 38.32 16.86
C GLU A 427 23.09 38.26 18.09
N LYS A 428 22.52 38.03 19.28
CA LYS A 428 23.30 37.88 20.52
C LYS A 428 24.26 36.69 20.43
N HIS A 429 23.81 35.55 19.90
CA HIS A 429 24.68 34.39 19.67
C HIS A 429 25.83 34.71 18.71
N ARG A 430 25.60 35.52 17.67
CA ARG A 430 26.67 35.90 16.72
C ARG A 430 27.69 36.83 17.34
N MET A 431 27.23 37.80 18.13
CA MET A 431 28.11 38.80 18.76
C MET A 431 28.92 38.24 19.91
N MET A 432 28.39 37.22 20.61
CA MET A 432 28.99 36.61 21.79
C MET A 432 29.59 37.63 22.79
N ASN A 433 28.85 38.70 23.10
CA ASN A 433 29.35 39.75 24.01
C ASN A 433 29.66 39.13 25.39
N PRO A 434 30.92 39.18 25.88
CA PRO A 434 31.31 38.57 27.15
C PRO A 434 30.65 39.23 28.38
N LYS A 435 30.03 40.40 28.21
CA LYS A 435 29.32 41.15 29.25
C LYS A 435 27.80 41.20 29.00
N LEU A 436 27.24 40.24 28.27
CA LEU A 436 25.81 40.18 28.00
C LEU A 436 25.01 40.03 29.30
N THR A 437 24.02 40.91 29.52
CA THR A 437 23.12 40.85 30.69
C THR A 437 21.65 40.71 30.28
N ALA A 438 20.78 40.30 31.21
CA ALA A 438 19.36 40.08 30.94
C ALA A 438 18.61 41.31 30.43
N VAL A 439 19.03 42.53 30.79
CA VAL A 439 18.37 43.79 30.38
C VAL A 439 18.75 44.27 28.98
N GLN A 440 19.74 43.65 28.34
CA GLN A 440 20.24 44.05 27.01
C GLN A 440 19.44 43.43 25.84
N PHE A 441 18.28 42.83 26.13
CA PHE A 441 17.36 42.26 25.15
C PHE A 441 16.21 43.23 24.86
N ARG A 442 16.13 43.72 23.62
CA ARG A 442 15.17 44.74 23.16
C ARG A 442 13.74 44.25 23.23
N PHE A 443 13.48 42.96 22.97
CA PHE A 443 12.14 42.39 23.07
C PHE A 443 11.52 42.51 24.48
N LEU A 444 12.29 42.83 25.52
CA LEU A 444 11.76 43.06 26.87
C LEU A 444 10.84 44.29 26.94
N ALA A 445 11.12 45.33 26.15
CA ALA A 445 10.26 46.50 26.07
C ALA A 445 8.85 46.13 25.56
N ASP A 446 8.78 45.26 24.55
CA ASP A 446 7.51 44.80 23.95
C ASP A 446 6.62 43.99 24.92
N VAL A 447 7.22 43.39 25.96
CA VAL A 447 6.50 42.61 26.98
C VAL A 447 6.27 43.39 28.27
N GLY A 448 6.59 44.69 28.29
CA GLY A 448 6.23 45.60 29.37
C GLY A 448 7.29 45.82 30.44
N PHE A 449 8.57 45.56 30.15
CA PHE A 449 9.67 45.94 31.03
C PHE A 449 9.80 47.48 31.10
N GLN A 450 9.79 48.05 32.31
CA GLN A 450 9.83 49.51 32.54
C GLN A 450 11.21 50.03 33.01
N GLY A 451 12.21 49.16 33.15
CA GLY A 451 13.57 49.58 33.50
C GLY A 451 14.28 50.28 32.34
N ALA A 452 15.26 51.13 32.66
CA ALA A 452 16.13 51.72 31.65
C ALA A 452 16.91 50.59 30.95
N LEU A 453 16.67 50.40 29.65
CA LEU A 453 17.53 49.56 28.82
C LEU A 453 18.91 50.22 28.79
N ASP A 454 19.95 49.47 29.14
CA ASP A 454 21.31 49.97 29.23
C ASP A 454 21.75 50.56 27.86
N PRO A 455 22.06 51.86 27.76
CA PRO A 455 22.42 52.49 26.49
C PRO A 455 23.83 52.10 25.99
N GLU A 456 24.65 51.43 26.81
CA GLU A 456 26.05 51.11 26.50
C GLU A 456 26.22 49.88 25.59
N CYS A 457 25.72 49.94 24.35
CA CYS A 457 26.30 49.22 23.21
C CYS A 457 25.77 49.77 21.88
N LYS A 458 25.88 51.08 21.64
CA LYS A 458 25.37 51.68 20.39
C LYS A 458 26.40 52.62 19.77
N ASP A 459 27.05 52.12 18.73
CA ASP A 459 26.91 52.65 17.36
C ASP A 459 28.01 52.08 16.43
N ASP A 460 29.24 51.87 16.92
CA ASP A 460 30.36 51.48 16.04
C ASP A 460 30.45 49.97 15.74
N MET A 461 30.10 49.10 16.69
CA MET A 461 30.08 47.65 16.45
C MET A 461 28.80 47.18 15.73
N GLU A 462 27.65 47.81 15.99
CA GLU A 462 26.37 47.53 15.29
C GLU A 462 26.44 47.98 13.83
N ALA A 463 26.97 49.17 13.53
CA ALA A 463 27.12 49.64 12.15
C ALA A 463 28.10 48.79 11.35
N LYS A 464 29.21 48.37 11.97
CA LYS A 464 30.20 47.48 11.35
C LYS A 464 29.64 46.07 11.16
N ALA A 465 28.92 45.53 12.15
CA ALA A 465 28.27 44.23 12.05
C ALA A 465 27.14 44.21 11.01
N ASN A 466 26.34 45.27 10.89
CA ASN A 466 25.30 45.40 9.87
C ASN A 466 25.89 45.59 8.47
N SER A 467 26.95 46.39 8.31
CA SER A 467 27.66 46.51 7.03
C SER A 467 28.32 45.19 6.59
N ASP A 468 28.91 44.46 7.54
CA ASP A 468 29.48 43.14 7.30
C ASP A 468 28.39 42.09 7.07
N LEU A 469 27.20 42.24 7.68
CA LEU A 469 26.02 41.39 7.48
C LEU A 469 25.42 41.64 6.10
N GLU A 470 25.28 42.88 5.63
CA GLU A 470 24.84 43.17 4.27
C GLU A 470 25.82 42.65 3.22
N LYS A 471 27.13 42.83 3.44
CA LYS A 471 28.16 42.30 2.53
C LYS A 471 28.23 40.77 2.56
N ALA A 472 28.12 40.15 3.74
CA ALA A 472 28.13 38.70 3.88
C ALA A 472 26.82 38.05 3.43
N GLU A 473 25.67 38.71 3.60
CA GLU A 473 24.38 38.28 3.08
C GLU A 473 24.33 38.45 1.57
N LEU A 474 24.87 39.52 1.00
CA LEU A 474 25.03 39.66 -0.44
C LEU A 474 25.97 38.59 -0.99
N ALA A 475 27.09 38.31 -0.33
CA ALA A 475 28.03 37.26 -0.73
C ALA A 475 27.42 35.86 -0.57
N ARG A 476 26.69 35.59 0.51
CA ARG A 476 25.96 34.33 0.73
C ARG A 476 24.78 34.19 -0.20
N ALA A 477 24.07 35.27 -0.52
CA ALA A 477 22.97 35.25 -1.48
C ALA A 477 23.51 35.02 -2.89
N LYS A 478 24.63 35.64 -3.28
CA LYS A 478 25.34 35.34 -4.53
C LYS A 478 25.84 33.89 -4.57
N ALA A 479 26.44 33.40 -3.48
CA ALA A 479 26.91 32.02 -3.40
C ALA A 479 25.76 31.00 -3.35
N ARG A 480 24.66 31.32 -2.65
CA ARG A 480 23.43 30.50 -2.63
C ARG A 480 22.76 30.51 -3.98
N LEU A 481 22.65 31.65 -4.65
CA LEU A 481 22.10 31.77 -5.99
C LEU A 481 22.96 31.02 -7.00
N ALA A 482 24.29 31.13 -6.94
CA ALA A 482 25.19 30.37 -7.79
C ALA A 482 25.11 28.86 -7.51
N LYS A 483 24.95 28.47 -6.25
CA LYS A 483 24.80 27.07 -5.83
C LYS A 483 23.42 26.51 -6.21
N GLU A 484 22.35 27.30 -6.07
CA GLU A 484 21.00 26.99 -6.52
C GLU A 484 20.93 26.92 -8.03
N GLN A 485 21.63 27.80 -8.74
CA GLN A 485 21.76 27.76 -10.20
C GLN A 485 22.50 26.49 -10.63
N SER A 486 23.62 26.15 -10.00
CA SER A 486 24.34 24.89 -10.25
C SER A 486 23.49 23.65 -9.91
N TYR A 487 22.74 23.68 -8.80
CA TYR A 487 21.81 22.62 -8.45
C TYR A 487 20.63 22.55 -9.41
N TRP A 488 20.16 23.68 -9.92
CA TRP A 488 19.09 23.77 -10.89
C TRP A 488 19.53 23.22 -12.24
N GLU A 489 20.74 23.57 -12.70
CA GLU A 489 21.36 23.01 -13.91
C GLU A 489 21.59 21.50 -13.75
N THR A 490 22.09 21.06 -12.59
CA THR A 490 22.25 19.63 -12.28
C THR A 490 20.90 18.91 -12.19
N PHE A 491 19.89 19.56 -11.61
CA PHE A 491 18.54 19.04 -11.51
C PHE A 491 17.89 18.96 -12.89
N GLN A 492 18.05 19.95 -13.76
CA GLN A 492 17.57 19.90 -15.14
C GLN A 492 18.24 18.77 -15.91
N ALA A 493 19.56 18.59 -15.78
CA ALA A 493 20.28 17.47 -16.38
C ALA A 493 19.78 16.11 -15.86
N LYS A 494 19.63 15.97 -14.54
CA LYS A 494 19.09 14.74 -13.92
C LYS A 494 17.61 14.51 -14.19
N LEU A 495 16.82 15.57 -14.40
CA LEU A 495 15.42 15.48 -14.75
C LEU A 495 15.27 15.02 -16.20
N GLU A 496 16.12 15.51 -17.11
CA GLU A 496 16.20 14.98 -18.48
C GLU A 496 16.68 13.53 -18.49
N GLU A 497 17.70 13.18 -17.69
CA GLU A 497 18.14 11.79 -17.52
C GLU A 497 17.03 10.90 -16.93
N PHE A 498 16.32 11.36 -15.90
CA PHE A 498 15.20 10.65 -15.29
C PHE A 498 14.01 10.51 -16.24
N LYS A 499 13.72 11.53 -17.06
CA LYS A 499 12.71 11.43 -18.13
C LYS A 499 13.14 10.42 -19.18
N LEU A 500 14.40 10.43 -19.61
CA LEU A 500 14.94 9.46 -20.57
C LEU A 500 14.93 8.03 -20.01
N GLN A 501 15.33 7.84 -18.76
CA GLN A 501 15.28 6.54 -18.05
C GLN A 501 13.84 6.09 -17.79
N GLY A 502 12.94 7.00 -17.42
CA GLY A 502 11.52 6.72 -17.20
C GLY A 502 10.79 6.36 -18.50
N LEU A 503 11.09 7.04 -19.59
CA LEU A 503 10.63 6.69 -20.94
C LEU A 503 11.21 5.34 -21.38
N GLY A 504 12.49 5.07 -21.10
CA GLY A 504 13.14 3.79 -21.38
C GLY A 504 12.50 2.62 -20.62
N LEU A 505 12.24 2.77 -19.31
CA LEU A 505 11.60 1.76 -18.47
C LEU A 505 10.14 1.52 -18.85
N GLN A 506 9.38 2.59 -19.17
CA GLN A 506 8.02 2.45 -19.69
C GLN A 506 8.01 1.73 -21.04
N GLN A 507 8.98 2.02 -21.91
CA GLN A 507 9.09 1.37 -23.21
C GLN A 507 9.51 -0.10 -23.08
N GLU A 508 10.42 -0.42 -22.17
CA GLU A 508 10.79 -1.81 -21.86
C GLU A 508 9.61 -2.60 -21.28
N GLN A 509 8.80 -1.99 -20.42
CA GLN A 509 7.62 -2.62 -19.85
C GLN A 509 6.54 -2.85 -20.93
N LEU A 510 6.29 -1.87 -21.80
CA LEU A 510 5.39 -2.02 -22.94
C LEU A 510 5.89 -3.07 -23.94
N ASP A 511 7.20 -3.18 -24.16
CA ASP A 511 7.77 -4.19 -25.05
C ASP A 511 7.69 -5.60 -24.44
N LYS A 512 7.87 -5.75 -23.12
CA LYS A 512 7.62 -7.01 -22.40
C LYS A 512 6.14 -7.43 -22.49
N GLU A 513 5.21 -6.49 -22.30
CA GLU A 513 3.77 -6.74 -22.45
C GLU A 513 3.41 -7.12 -23.89
N ARG A 514 3.94 -6.41 -24.89
CA ARG A 514 3.76 -6.75 -26.32
C ARG A 514 4.34 -8.12 -26.65
N GLN A 515 5.50 -8.49 -26.14
CA GLN A 515 6.07 -9.82 -26.32
C GLN A 515 5.21 -10.90 -25.67
N GLY A 516 4.69 -10.66 -24.47
CA GLY A 516 3.75 -11.55 -23.80
C GLY A 516 2.46 -11.74 -24.60
N GLN A 517 1.89 -10.66 -25.12
CA GLN A 517 0.71 -10.69 -25.99
C GLN A 517 1.00 -11.41 -27.31
N ARG A 518 2.14 -11.17 -27.96
CA ARG A 518 2.54 -11.89 -29.18
C ARG A 518 2.65 -13.39 -28.93
N LYS A 519 3.32 -13.80 -27.86
CA LYS A 519 3.42 -15.22 -27.49
C LYS A 519 2.05 -15.85 -27.19
N ALA A 520 1.15 -15.11 -26.56
CA ALA A 520 -0.21 -15.57 -26.29
C ALA A 520 -1.02 -15.72 -27.59
N ILE A 521 -0.90 -14.76 -28.50
CA ILE A 521 -1.55 -14.79 -29.84
C ILE A 521 -0.97 -15.93 -30.68
N GLU A 522 0.36 -16.11 -30.70
CA GLU A 522 1.04 -17.20 -31.41
C GLU A 522 0.58 -18.56 -30.85
N ARG A 523 0.55 -18.73 -29.53
CA ARG A 523 0.06 -19.97 -28.91
C ARG A 523 -1.41 -20.24 -29.24
N TYR A 524 -2.24 -19.20 -29.23
CA TYR A 524 -3.65 -19.32 -29.57
C TYR A 524 -3.84 -19.67 -31.06
N ALA A 525 -3.10 -19.02 -31.96
CA ALA A 525 -3.08 -19.35 -33.38
C ALA A 525 -2.58 -20.77 -33.63
N ASP A 526 -1.52 -21.20 -32.95
CA ASP A 526 -0.92 -22.54 -33.11
C ASP A 526 -1.85 -23.69 -32.67
N THR A 527 -2.81 -23.43 -31.79
CA THR A 527 -3.77 -24.43 -31.30
C THR A 527 -5.10 -24.34 -32.05
N PHE A 528 -5.65 -23.15 -32.28
CA PHE A 528 -7.00 -22.96 -32.84
C PHE A 528 -7.00 -22.67 -34.34
N PHE A 529 -5.93 -22.09 -34.88
CA PHE A 529 -5.82 -21.66 -36.28
C PHE A 529 -4.45 -22.03 -36.85
N PRO A 530 -4.04 -23.31 -36.81
CA PRO A 530 -2.73 -23.70 -37.30
C PRO A 530 -2.63 -23.40 -38.79
N LEU A 531 -1.62 -22.63 -39.18
CA LEU A 531 -1.35 -22.26 -40.56
C LEU A 531 -0.03 -22.87 -41.02
N ARG A 532 -0.01 -23.41 -42.23
CA ARG A 532 1.21 -23.92 -42.85
C ARG A 532 1.14 -23.75 -44.36
N ASP A 533 2.20 -23.17 -44.92
CA ASP A 533 2.40 -23.18 -46.36
C ASP A 533 2.87 -24.58 -46.77
N LEU A 534 2.11 -25.21 -47.66
CA LEU A 534 2.41 -26.53 -48.18
C LEU A 534 3.02 -26.39 -49.56
N GLY A 535 4.22 -26.96 -49.75
CA GLY A 535 4.86 -27.03 -51.06
C GLY A 535 4.22 -28.05 -52.02
N ASP A 536 3.40 -28.97 -51.48
CA ASP A 536 2.62 -29.95 -52.23
C ASP A 536 1.29 -30.19 -51.50
N VAL A 537 0.21 -30.31 -52.28
CA VAL A 537 -1.17 -30.55 -51.83
C VAL A 537 -1.30 -31.89 -51.10
N SER A 538 -0.51 -32.90 -51.47
CA SER A 538 -0.51 -34.23 -50.84
C SER A 538 -0.18 -34.20 -49.33
N HIS A 539 0.49 -33.15 -48.87
CA HIS A 539 0.80 -32.96 -47.44
C HIS A 539 -0.37 -32.40 -46.62
N GLY A 540 -1.47 -31.99 -47.27
CA GLY A 540 -2.64 -31.37 -46.63
C GLY A 540 -3.31 -32.29 -45.62
N GLY A 541 -3.52 -33.57 -45.99
CA GLY A 541 -4.10 -34.58 -45.11
C GLY A 541 -3.30 -34.74 -43.82
N THR A 542 -2.00 -35.02 -43.94
CA THR A 542 -1.08 -35.20 -42.81
C THR A 542 -1.04 -33.97 -41.89
N PHE A 543 -1.07 -32.76 -42.45
CA PHE A 543 -1.12 -31.54 -41.66
C PHE A 543 -2.44 -31.42 -40.89
N SER A 544 -3.57 -31.69 -41.54
CA SER A 544 -4.90 -31.59 -40.93
C SER A 544 -5.09 -32.58 -39.77
N GLU A 545 -4.65 -33.84 -39.93
CA GLU A 545 -4.71 -34.83 -38.85
C GLU A 545 -3.82 -34.43 -37.67
N ALA A 546 -2.59 -33.98 -37.94
CA ALA A 546 -1.68 -33.54 -36.89
C ALA A 546 -2.24 -32.33 -36.10
N ALA A 547 -2.88 -31.40 -36.81
CA ALA A 547 -3.56 -30.24 -36.20
C ALA A 547 -4.74 -30.65 -35.33
N ILE A 548 -5.60 -31.56 -35.81
CA ILE A 548 -6.75 -32.09 -35.07
C ILE A 548 -6.29 -32.83 -33.81
N ASN A 549 -5.28 -33.70 -33.94
CA ASN A 549 -4.71 -34.44 -32.82
C ASN A 549 -4.17 -33.50 -31.74
N LYS A 550 -3.43 -32.46 -32.16
CA LYS A 550 -2.89 -31.45 -31.25
C LYS A 550 -4.02 -30.68 -30.56
N PHE A 551 -5.03 -30.24 -31.29
CA PHE A 551 -6.18 -29.51 -30.73
C PHE A 551 -6.93 -30.35 -29.70
N CYS A 552 -7.27 -31.60 -30.02
CA CYS A 552 -7.99 -32.48 -29.10
C CYS A 552 -7.18 -32.76 -27.84
N ASN A 553 -5.87 -32.99 -27.95
CA ASN A 553 -4.99 -33.15 -26.80
C ASN A 553 -4.90 -31.88 -25.94
N ASP A 554 -4.74 -30.71 -26.56
CA ASP A 554 -4.63 -29.42 -25.86
C ASP A 554 -5.94 -29.03 -25.15
N GLN A 555 -7.09 -29.42 -25.71
CA GLN A 555 -8.43 -29.13 -25.15
C GLN A 555 -9.00 -30.27 -24.29
N GLY A 556 -8.31 -31.41 -24.18
CA GLY A 556 -8.81 -32.59 -23.46
C GLY A 556 -10.06 -33.20 -24.09
N LEU A 557 -10.22 -33.10 -25.41
CA LEU A 557 -11.36 -33.61 -26.16
C LEU A 557 -11.10 -35.05 -26.65
N PRO A 558 -12.15 -35.89 -26.76
CA PRO A 558 -12.02 -37.23 -27.34
C PRO A 558 -11.70 -37.14 -28.84
N MET A 559 -10.88 -38.09 -29.31
CA MET A 559 -10.40 -38.17 -30.69
C MET A 559 -11.41 -38.75 -31.69
N ASP A 560 -12.53 -39.31 -31.22
CA ASP A 560 -13.54 -39.99 -32.04
C ASP A 560 -14.93 -39.83 -31.41
N PRO A 561 -15.98 -39.38 -32.15
CA PRO A 561 -15.96 -38.94 -33.54
C PRO A 561 -15.57 -37.48 -33.74
N VAL A 562 -14.65 -37.23 -34.67
CA VAL A 562 -14.31 -35.88 -35.16
C VAL A 562 -14.90 -35.67 -36.56
N TYR A 563 -15.79 -34.70 -36.68
CA TYR A 563 -16.37 -34.28 -37.95
C TYR A 563 -15.45 -33.28 -38.65
N LYS A 564 -15.10 -33.57 -39.91
CA LYS A 564 -14.14 -32.81 -40.71
C LYS A 564 -14.86 -32.09 -41.85
N VAL A 565 -14.74 -30.78 -41.88
CA VAL A 565 -15.23 -29.95 -42.99
C VAL A 565 -14.03 -29.29 -43.65
N TYR A 566 -13.63 -29.83 -44.79
CA TYR A 566 -12.53 -29.27 -45.57
C TYR A 566 -13.03 -28.07 -46.37
N TRP A 567 -12.50 -26.89 -46.08
CA TRP A 567 -12.87 -25.66 -46.76
C TRP A 567 -11.87 -25.33 -47.86
N CYS A 568 -12.29 -25.44 -49.12
CA CYS A 568 -11.49 -25.05 -50.28
C CYS A 568 -11.97 -23.69 -50.80
N ASN A 569 -11.20 -22.63 -50.57
CA ASN A 569 -11.56 -21.30 -51.04
C ASN A 569 -10.86 -20.94 -52.36
N CYS A 570 -11.59 -21.04 -53.47
CA CYS A 570 -11.06 -20.70 -54.80
C CYS A 570 -11.43 -19.27 -55.25
N THR A 571 -11.99 -18.43 -54.39
CA THR A 571 -12.53 -17.11 -54.78
C THR A 571 -11.47 -16.01 -54.98
N VAL A 572 -10.26 -16.22 -54.47
CA VAL A 572 -9.19 -15.19 -54.39
C VAL A 572 -8.06 -15.42 -55.41
N LEU A 573 -8.03 -16.58 -56.06
CA LEU A 573 -6.89 -17.03 -56.86
C LEU A 573 -7.22 -16.95 -58.36
N GLY A 574 -6.26 -16.49 -59.17
CA GLY A 574 -6.36 -16.33 -60.64
C GLY A 574 -6.30 -17.66 -61.41
N TYR A 575 -5.88 -17.65 -62.68
CA TYR A 575 -5.86 -18.84 -63.57
C TYR A 575 -5.16 -20.08 -62.97
N ASP A 576 -4.12 -19.90 -62.14
CA ASP A 576 -3.41 -20.98 -61.43
C ASP A 576 -4.27 -21.68 -60.35
N ALA A 577 -5.38 -21.07 -59.91
CA ALA A 577 -6.31 -21.64 -58.95
C ALA A 577 -6.97 -22.92 -59.45
N GLN A 578 -7.19 -23.04 -60.76
CA GLN A 578 -7.94 -24.13 -61.35
C GLN A 578 -7.13 -25.43 -61.37
N ALA A 579 -5.84 -25.36 -61.68
CA ALA A 579 -4.91 -26.49 -61.58
C ALA A 579 -4.70 -26.94 -60.13
N GLY A 580 -4.54 -25.97 -59.21
CA GLY A 580 -4.46 -26.24 -57.77
C GLY A 580 -5.76 -26.82 -57.20
N MET A 581 -6.91 -26.38 -57.71
CA MET A 581 -8.22 -26.90 -57.33
C MET A 581 -8.38 -28.38 -57.73
N GLN A 582 -7.99 -28.77 -58.95
CA GLN A 582 -8.06 -30.19 -59.35
C GLN A 582 -7.22 -31.08 -58.44
N ALA A 583 -5.99 -30.65 -58.12
CA ALA A 583 -5.13 -31.37 -57.19
C ALA A 583 -5.71 -31.45 -55.77
N ALA A 584 -6.26 -30.33 -55.26
CA ALA A 584 -6.88 -30.27 -53.93
C ALA A 584 -8.16 -31.12 -53.85
N VAL A 585 -9.04 -31.03 -54.84
CA VAL A 585 -10.25 -31.85 -54.93
C VAL A 585 -9.88 -33.32 -54.96
N LYS A 586 -8.90 -33.73 -55.77
CA LYS A 586 -8.46 -35.13 -55.85
C LYS A 586 -7.93 -35.65 -54.51
N GLU A 587 -7.10 -34.88 -53.83
CA GLU A 587 -6.56 -35.24 -52.51
C GLU A 587 -7.69 -35.36 -51.47
N TYR A 588 -8.53 -34.33 -51.34
CA TYR A 588 -9.59 -34.35 -50.33
C TYR A 588 -10.73 -35.31 -50.67
N ALA A 589 -10.94 -35.66 -51.94
CA ALA A 589 -11.85 -36.73 -52.33
C ALA A 589 -11.39 -38.09 -51.77
N ALA A 590 -10.08 -38.38 -51.84
CA ALA A 590 -9.51 -39.57 -51.23
C ALA A 590 -9.65 -39.56 -49.69
N GLN A 591 -9.46 -38.40 -49.06
CA GLN A 591 -9.64 -38.24 -47.62
C GLN A 591 -11.09 -38.47 -47.19
N ILE A 592 -12.08 -37.89 -47.88
CA ILE A 592 -13.50 -38.12 -47.56
C ILE A 592 -13.88 -39.57 -47.82
N ALA A 593 -13.37 -40.20 -48.90
CA ALA A 593 -13.64 -41.60 -49.19
C ALA A 593 -13.12 -42.53 -48.08
N SER A 594 -12.02 -42.16 -47.39
CA SER A 594 -11.50 -42.91 -46.25
C SER A 594 -12.34 -42.78 -44.96
N SER A 595 -13.20 -41.76 -44.86
CA SER A 595 -14.05 -41.48 -43.69
C SER A 595 -15.37 -40.82 -44.11
N PRO A 596 -16.24 -41.54 -44.86
CA PRO A 596 -17.39 -40.95 -45.55
C PRO A 596 -18.49 -40.48 -44.58
N GLU A 597 -18.53 -41.01 -43.36
CA GLU A 597 -19.56 -40.69 -42.35
C GLU A 597 -19.27 -39.38 -41.59
N THR A 598 -18.02 -38.92 -41.57
CA THR A 598 -17.57 -37.79 -40.74
C THR A 598 -16.93 -36.65 -41.52
N SER A 599 -16.71 -36.81 -42.84
CA SER A 599 -15.98 -35.83 -43.65
C SER A 599 -16.79 -35.26 -44.81
N CYS A 600 -16.64 -33.97 -45.10
CA CYS A 600 -17.11 -33.35 -46.33
C CYS A 600 -16.17 -32.23 -46.80
N VAL A 601 -16.28 -31.85 -48.07
CA VAL A 601 -15.54 -30.71 -48.65
C VAL A 601 -16.54 -29.65 -49.09
N LEU A 602 -16.25 -28.40 -48.76
CA LEU A 602 -16.95 -27.22 -49.25
C LEU A 602 -16.03 -26.44 -50.17
N VAL A 603 -16.43 -26.28 -51.43
CA VAL A 603 -15.68 -25.53 -52.42
C VAL A 603 -16.35 -24.19 -52.69
N ALA A 604 -15.67 -23.11 -52.30
CA ALA A 604 -16.09 -21.74 -52.57
C ALA A 604 -15.65 -21.34 -53.97
N TYR A 605 -16.60 -20.86 -54.77
CA TYR A 605 -16.33 -20.30 -56.09
C TYR A 605 -16.75 -18.83 -56.15
N ASN A 606 -16.08 -18.04 -57.01
CA ASN A 606 -16.41 -16.64 -57.17
C ASN A 606 -17.67 -16.48 -58.02
N GLU A 607 -18.74 -15.96 -57.46
CA GLU A 607 -20.00 -15.69 -58.18
C GLU A 607 -19.84 -14.62 -59.27
N ALA A 608 -18.82 -13.76 -59.17
CA ALA A 608 -18.45 -12.79 -60.20
C ALA A 608 -17.59 -13.40 -61.32
N ALA A 609 -17.15 -14.66 -61.20
CA ALA A 609 -16.55 -15.38 -62.30
C ALA A 609 -17.62 -15.80 -63.32
N THR A 610 -17.25 -15.90 -64.59
CA THR A 610 -18.15 -16.30 -65.68
C THR A 610 -18.84 -17.64 -65.35
N ILE A 611 -20.10 -17.80 -65.81
CA ILE A 611 -20.87 -19.07 -65.74
C ILE A 611 -20.01 -20.27 -66.17
N GLU A 612 -19.09 -20.03 -67.10
CA GLU A 612 -18.08 -20.96 -67.60
C GLU A 612 -17.15 -21.51 -66.49
N ALA A 613 -16.60 -20.68 -65.62
CA ALA A 613 -15.73 -21.13 -64.52
C ALA A 613 -16.49 -22.00 -63.51
N THR A 614 -17.74 -21.64 -63.21
CA THR A 614 -18.62 -22.44 -62.32
C THR A 614 -18.95 -23.80 -62.94
N ASN A 615 -19.20 -23.84 -64.25
CA ASN A 615 -19.45 -25.09 -64.98
C ASN A 615 -18.20 -25.97 -65.08
N GLN A 616 -17.01 -25.38 -65.27
CA GLN A 616 -15.74 -26.10 -65.29
C GLN A 616 -15.42 -26.71 -63.91
N THR A 617 -15.59 -25.94 -62.83
CA THR A 617 -15.51 -26.44 -61.45
C THR A 617 -16.48 -27.60 -61.23
N ARG A 618 -17.73 -27.49 -61.68
CA ARG A 618 -18.71 -28.58 -61.60
C ARG A 618 -18.30 -29.81 -62.40
N GLN A 619 -17.70 -29.64 -63.59
CA GLN A 619 -17.18 -30.74 -64.41
C GLN A 619 -16.03 -31.49 -63.72
N ILE A 620 -15.09 -30.75 -63.10
CA ILE A 620 -13.99 -31.32 -62.31
C ILE A 620 -14.54 -32.13 -61.13
N LEU A 621 -15.51 -31.58 -60.41
CA LEU A 621 -16.11 -32.26 -59.25
C LEU A 621 -16.97 -33.48 -59.65
N ALA A 622 -17.43 -33.53 -60.90
CA ALA A 622 -18.23 -34.63 -61.45
C ALA A 622 -17.39 -35.75 -62.08
N ASP A 623 -16.06 -35.68 -61.96
CA ASP A 623 -15.17 -36.74 -62.43
C ASP A 623 -15.52 -38.07 -61.73
N PRO A 624 -15.88 -39.13 -62.49
CA PRO A 624 -16.22 -40.43 -61.92
C PRO A 624 -15.11 -41.03 -61.04
N ASP A 625 -13.85 -40.70 -61.33
CA ASP A 625 -12.69 -41.23 -60.58
C ASP A 625 -12.65 -40.68 -59.14
N TYR A 626 -13.32 -39.55 -58.86
CA TYR A 626 -13.35 -38.96 -57.51
C TYR A 626 -14.47 -39.50 -56.64
N ARG A 627 -15.48 -40.19 -57.21
CA ARG A 627 -16.52 -40.85 -56.41
C ARG A 627 -17.23 -39.90 -55.43
N LEU A 628 -17.59 -38.72 -55.92
CA LEU A 628 -18.21 -37.63 -55.14
C LEU A 628 -19.68 -37.42 -55.52
N LEU A 629 -20.53 -37.21 -54.51
CA LEU A 629 -21.85 -36.59 -54.67
C LEU A 629 -21.70 -35.09 -54.44
N VAL A 630 -22.02 -34.31 -55.48
CA VAL A 630 -21.84 -32.85 -55.49
C VAL A 630 -23.20 -32.17 -55.37
N ARG A 631 -23.33 -31.22 -54.43
CA ARG A 631 -24.52 -30.40 -54.24
C ARG A 631 -24.15 -28.93 -54.15
N GLU A 632 -24.92 -28.08 -54.81
CA GLU A 632 -24.80 -26.64 -54.62
C GLU A 632 -25.53 -26.26 -53.33
N VAL A 633 -24.83 -25.58 -52.42
CA VAL A 633 -25.34 -25.15 -51.12
C VAL A 633 -25.12 -23.66 -50.93
N HIS A 634 -26.00 -23.03 -50.17
CA HIS A 634 -25.87 -21.63 -49.78
C HIS A 634 -25.54 -21.58 -48.29
N LEU A 635 -24.42 -20.95 -47.93
CA LEU A 635 -24.13 -20.65 -46.54
C LEU A 635 -24.46 -19.18 -46.27
N ALA A 636 -25.40 -18.98 -45.36
CA ALA A 636 -25.71 -17.68 -44.80
C ALA A 636 -25.04 -17.56 -43.42
N PHE A 637 -24.26 -16.50 -43.22
CA PHE A 637 -23.75 -16.18 -41.89
C PHE A 637 -24.85 -15.46 -41.08
N ASP A 638 -24.90 -15.72 -39.77
CA ASP A 638 -25.80 -15.00 -38.87
C ASP A 638 -25.57 -13.48 -39.01
N PRO A 639 -26.60 -12.66 -39.25
CA PRO A 639 -26.46 -11.21 -39.30
C PRO A 639 -25.72 -10.60 -38.10
N ALA A 640 -25.81 -11.20 -36.91
CA ALA A 640 -25.09 -10.76 -35.72
C ALA A 640 -23.56 -11.00 -35.79
N SER A 641 -23.12 -11.93 -36.64
CA SER A 641 -21.71 -12.26 -36.87
C SER A 641 -21.04 -11.40 -37.95
N ILE A 642 -21.83 -10.64 -38.72
CA ILE A 642 -21.35 -9.75 -39.77
C ILE A 642 -21.17 -8.34 -39.20
N GLN A 643 -19.94 -7.80 -39.21
CA GLN A 643 -19.69 -6.43 -38.78
C GLN A 643 -20.52 -5.44 -39.61
N MET A 644 -21.14 -4.44 -38.97
CA MET A 644 -22.01 -3.42 -39.61
C MET A 644 -21.38 -2.64 -40.78
N GLN A 645 -20.07 -2.78 -41.02
CA GLN A 645 -19.33 -2.14 -42.12
C GLN A 645 -18.93 -3.10 -43.26
N SER A 646 -19.24 -4.39 -43.18
CA SER A 646 -18.94 -5.33 -44.25
C SER A 646 -19.79 -5.02 -45.49
N LYS A 647 -19.12 -4.83 -46.64
CA LYS A 647 -19.77 -4.68 -47.96
C LYS A 647 -20.00 -6.03 -48.66
N ARG A 648 -19.61 -7.15 -48.05
CA ARG A 648 -19.73 -8.48 -48.67
C ARG A 648 -21.14 -9.04 -48.42
N PRO A 649 -21.77 -9.67 -49.43
CA PRO A 649 -23.06 -10.32 -49.23
C PRO A 649 -22.94 -11.40 -48.16
N GLY A 650 -23.87 -11.42 -47.18
CA GLY A 650 -23.90 -12.41 -46.10
C GLY A 650 -24.31 -13.82 -46.52
N LEU A 651 -24.49 -14.02 -47.83
CA LEU A 651 -24.85 -15.28 -48.48
C LEU A 651 -23.74 -15.62 -49.48
N HIS A 652 -23.18 -16.83 -49.35
CA HIS A 652 -22.16 -17.34 -50.25
C HIS A 652 -22.59 -18.70 -50.82
N LYS A 653 -22.33 -18.92 -52.12
CA LYS A 653 -22.61 -20.20 -52.80
C LYS A 653 -21.37 -21.09 -52.80
N PHE A 654 -21.60 -22.39 -52.57
CA PHE A 654 -20.56 -23.41 -52.52
C PHE A 654 -21.01 -24.68 -53.21
N PHE A 655 -20.05 -25.49 -53.64
CA PHE A 655 -20.28 -26.90 -53.87
C PHE A 655 -19.91 -27.69 -52.61
N MET A 656 -20.87 -28.39 -52.03
CA MET A 656 -20.65 -29.40 -51.02
C MET A 656 -20.43 -30.75 -51.69
N CYS A 657 -19.30 -31.37 -51.40
CA CYS A 657 -18.91 -32.67 -51.90
C CYS A 657 -18.85 -33.67 -50.74
N ILE A 658 -19.55 -34.79 -50.90
CA ILE A 658 -19.51 -35.94 -49.99
C ILE A 658 -19.13 -37.18 -50.79
N SER A 659 -18.58 -38.21 -50.16
CA SER A 659 -18.27 -39.45 -50.89
C SER A 659 -19.56 -40.22 -51.23
N ASP A 660 -19.58 -40.86 -52.39
CA ASP A 660 -20.61 -41.82 -52.78
C ASP A 660 -20.35 -43.24 -52.20
N GLN A 661 -19.26 -43.43 -51.44
CA GLN A 661 -18.95 -44.67 -50.74
C GLN A 661 -19.83 -44.79 -49.49
N SER A 662 -20.74 -45.76 -49.49
CA SER A 662 -21.60 -46.05 -48.34
C SER A 662 -20.95 -47.10 -47.43
N SER A 663 -20.73 -46.76 -46.15
CA SER A 663 -20.49 -47.73 -45.07
C SER A 663 -21.78 -48.02 -44.27
N GLY A 664 -22.91 -48.23 -44.98
CA GLY A 664 -24.23 -48.44 -44.38
C GLY A 664 -25.05 -47.16 -44.18
N ASP A 665 -26.19 -47.26 -43.47
CA ASP A 665 -27.24 -46.23 -43.30
C ASP A 665 -26.82 -44.93 -42.57
N LYS A 666 -25.53 -44.69 -42.34
CA LYS A 666 -25.00 -43.49 -41.67
C LYS A 666 -24.23 -42.60 -42.64
N VAL A 667 -24.90 -42.11 -43.66
CA VAL A 667 -24.29 -41.14 -44.58
C VAL A 667 -24.65 -39.73 -44.10
N LEU A 668 -23.70 -38.78 -44.16
CA LEU A 668 -23.94 -37.33 -44.00
C LEU A 668 -25.06 -36.80 -44.93
N SER A 669 -25.53 -37.61 -45.89
CA SER A 669 -26.66 -37.33 -46.78
C SER A 669 -28.00 -37.14 -46.06
N HIS A 670 -28.14 -37.53 -44.79
CA HIS A 670 -29.30 -37.20 -43.97
C HIS A 670 -29.45 -35.71 -43.63
N PHE A 671 -28.41 -34.90 -43.87
CA PHE A 671 -28.42 -33.46 -43.58
C PHE A 671 -28.86 -32.56 -44.74
N CYS A 672 -29.32 -33.12 -45.87
CA CYS A 672 -29.88 -32.33 -46.97
C CYS A 672 -31.08 -33.07 -47.61
N PRO A 673 -32.30 -32.98 -47.03
CA PRO A 673 -33.48 -33.58 -47.62
C PRO A 673 -33.80 -32.95 -48.99
N LYS A 674 -34.35 -33.75 -49.92
CA LYS A 674 -34.87 -33.26 -51.21
C LYS A 674 -35.78 -32.04 -50.96
N PRO A 675 -35.60 -30.90 -51.65
CA PRO A 675 -36.52 -29.79 -51.51
C PRO A 675 -37.88 -30.22 -52.09
N SER A 676 -38.91 -30.21 -51.23
CA SER A 676 -40.29 -30.16 -51.69
C SER A 676 -40.50 -28.83 -52.43
N VAL A 677 -41.03 -28.92 -53.64
CA VAL A 677 -41.42 -27.75 -54.43
C VAL A 677 -42.61 -27.10 -53.74
N GLU A 678 -42.38 -26.10 -52.89
CA GLU A 678 -43.42 -25.19 -52.41
C GLU A 678 -42.83 -23.82 -52.04
N ALA A 679 -43.20 -22.83 -52.87
CA ALA A 679 -43.26 -21.38 -52.65
C ALA A 679 -42.02 -20.64 -52.08
N ALA A 680 -41.20 -20.08 -52.99
CA ALA A 680 -40.42 -18.88 -52.72
C ALA A 680 -41.06 -17.71 -53.48
N ASP A 681 -41.86 -16.91 -52.80
CA ASP A 681 -42.30 -15.59 -53.28
C ASP A 681 -42.10 -14.56 -52.17
N CYS A 682 -41.48 -13.43 -52.56
CA CYS A 682 -41.35 -12.16 -51.83
C CYS A 682 -40.45 -12.17 -50.56
N ALA A 683 -39.57 -11.19 -50.31
CA ALA A 683 -39.54 -9.81 -50.77
C ALA A 683 -38.14 -9.23 -50.55
N TRP A 684 -37.43 -8.82 -51.60
CA TRP A 684 -36.45 -7.71 -51.54
C TRP A 684 -36.39 -7.05 -52.93
N GLY A 685 -37.43 -6.27 -53.23
CA GLY A 685 -37.43 -5.32 -54.33
C GLY A 685 -36.69 -4.04 -53.95
N ASN A 686 -35.80 -3.62 -54.84
CA ASN A 686 -35.18 -2.29 -54.97
C ASN A 686 -35.92 -1.13 -54.26
N GLN A 687 -35.25 -0.41 -53.36
CA GLN A 687 -35.30 1.06 -53.33
C GLN A 687 -33.96 1.64 -52.82
N GLY A 688 -33.34 2.46 -53.66
CA GLY A 688 -32.19 3.28 -53.32
C GLY A 688 -32.57 4.62 -52.68
N CYS A 689 -31.52 5.44 -52.51
CA CYS A 689 -31.50 6.85 -52.12
C CYS A 689 -31.43 7.20 -50.62
N GLY A 690 -30.23 7.62 -50.20
CA GLY A 690 -30.04 9.04 -49.88
C GLY A 690 -30.02 9.48 -48.41
N LYS A 691 -28.84 9.99 -48.01
CA LYS A 691 -28.58 11.03 -46.98
C LYS A 691 -28.45 10.59 -45.50
N ARG A 692 -27.22 10.74 -45.00
CA ARG A 692 -26.87 11.09 -43.59
C ARG A 692 -27.22 12.58 -43.35
N PRO A 693 -27.52 13.07 -42.12
CA PRO A 693 -26.50 13.13 -41.04
C PRO A 693 -26.94 13.08 -39.55
N HIS A 694 -25.91 12.85 -38.71
CA HIS A 694 -25.69 13.25 -37.31
C HIS A 694 -26.55 12.75 -36.13
N ALA A 695 -25.92 11.86 -35.36
CA ALA A 695 -25.57 11.97 -33.93
C ALA A 695 -26.64 12.34 -32.87
N CYS A 696 -26.99 11.37 -32.02
CA CYS A 696 -26.89 11.55 -30.56
C CYS A 696 -26.70 10.21 -29.83
N ARG A 697 -26.00 10.29 -28.69
CA ARG A 697 -25.46 9.22 -27.85
C ARG A 697 -26.52 8.31 -27.23
N GLN A 698 -26.19 7.02 -27.09
CA GLN A 698 -26.28 6.36 -25.79
C GLN A 698 -25.21 5.28 -25.62
N LYS A 699 -24.49 5.39 -24.51
CA LYS A 699 -23.45 4.49 -24.03
C LYS A 699 -24.10 3.29 -23.37
N HIS A 700 -23.78 2.07 -23.80
CA HIS A 700 -23.67 0.94 -22.90
C HIS A 700 -22.38 0.20 -23.23
N GLY A 701 -21.41 0.33 -22.31
CA GLY A 701 -20.25 -0.55 -22.25
C GLY A 701 -20.66 -1.81 -21.49
N GLY A 702 -20.74 -2.92 -22.21
CA GLY A 702 -20.63 -4.28 -21.67
C GLY A 702 -19.40 -4.94 -22.30
N PRO A 703 -18.87 -6.03 -21.70
CA PRO A 703 -17.80 -6.80 -22.33
C PRO A 703 -18.28 -7.34 -23.68
N PRO A 704 -17.39 -7.60 -24.65
CA PRO A 704 -17.78 -8.14 -25.95
C PRO A 704 -18.51 -9.47 -25.74
N PRO A 705 -19.58 -9.76 -26.48
CA PRO A 705 -20.18 -11.08 -26.44
C PRO A 705 -19.15 -12.07 -26.99
N GLU A 706 -18.89 -13.11 -26.20
CA GLU A 706 -18.15 -14.30 -26.60
C GLU A 706 -18.62 -14.74 -28.00
N LEU A 707 -17.64 -15.03 -28.89
CA LEU A 707 -17.88 -15.65 -30.18
C LEU A 707 -18.64 -16.95 -29.95
N ARG A 708 -19.96 -16.90 -30.13
CA ARG A 708 -20.80 -18.09 -30.10
C ARG A 708 -20.39 -18.95 -31.28
N HIS A 709 -19.88 -20.13 -30.95
CA HIS A 709 -19.62 -21.22 -31.87
C HIS A 709 -20.84 -21.47 -32.77
N LEU A 710 -20.62 -21.85 -34.03
CA LEU A 710 -21.65 -22.40 -34.90
C LEU A 710 -22.20 -23.67 -34.23
N TRP A 711 -23.40 -23.58 -33.65
CA TRP A 711 -24.15 -24.75 -33.22
C TRP A 711 -24.97 -25.25 -34.42
N TRP A 712 -24.61 -26.42 -34.93
CA TRP A 712 -25.52 -27.22 -35.76
C TRP A 712 -26.32 -28.12 -34.82
N GLN A 713 -27.63 -27.88 -34.72
CA GLN A 713 -28.55 -28.79 -34.05
C GLN A 713 -29.01 -29.87 -35.06
N PRO A 714 -28.87 -31.17 -34.74
CA PRO A 714 -29.56 -32.20 -35.49
C PRO A 714 -31.00 -32.34 -34.99
N GLY A 715 -31.96 -32.07 -35.88
CA GLY A 715 -33.29 -32.69 -35.97
C GLY A 715 -34.29 -32.54 -34.81
N LEU A 716 -35.42 -31.93 -35.12
CA LEU A 716 -36.72 -32.61 -35.02
C LEU A 716 -37.35 -32.68 -36.41
#